data_AF-A0A3R7AE56-F1
#
_entry.id   AF-A0A3R7AE56-F1
#
_cell.length_a   1.000
_cell.length_b   1.000
_cell.length_c   1.000
_cell.angle_alpha   90.00
_cell.angle_beta   90.00
_cell.angle_gamma   90.00
#
_symmetry.space_group_name_H-M   'P 1'
#
loop_
_entity.id
_entity.type
_entity.pdbx_description
1 polymer ?
#
loop_
_entity_poly.entity_id
_entity_poly.type
_entity_poly.pdbx_seq_one_letter_code
_entity_poly.pdbx_strand_id
1 'polypeptide(L)'
;MIPKNIKRDYVIKAIEEIKRNGIPKGRNSRKFLLEFNGEYYPPKYVISLANKYANGGILDPAQFSGGRETNDFLRNLGFNIIELSTAKKIIKPFNIKRERKLSNIHQGERCPKCKETIRKLLEKIYGRVEENYKFRVGTFPEDFKNSPYYSELKKIYEKLQNHRGYGDFVKAKTLPNCDFFVPNQGFIVEFDESQHFTLPRKITLEEYPTSLELGFSKEEWIRLCEKIDAKDNDPPYRDEQRAWYDTLRDFLPTILGLQPTIRLFAKDFVWCSLNPDNPEDVEKFRKIIKHKQEPIKVLLCVPSYSSNIDEWEGEIKEFSKKEKIDLIIFPEGYIKCKCEQEALKKVKNLSKKFNIAALSGVETEEGYQIAIFYNPHPQKGETKEHIYIKHSSANKLAYEYPKYQGKQDKMFDPILMKGRKLGVMICHDMFFTLVPHNIVKHGAEILIDLTGGNVNFQKWKNIIKGRSIENRGIFLCTMGHYPKEKQKSFCFAYDNGKVIPLHLFKDGKMQRVDNFRNLPKKPPFFCVLSIPPDELVEEDEEFRYTDKDYTDITVSLDTGKKADIKIVRDDSDFYLNLNGRKINLNKNKWVKIKNIGLLSFPLEKIMNPTLILREILKLKNEGEKAEHYIVFYYGKSQLTKSGIFSLAKLRAIENRIGIIVLSKDIKLVLKTTKYKNIQLFQERKGIFGLNKECLDGPMSIFTHRPIDGIPVKVKEKYLELL
;
A
#
# COMPACT_ATOMS: atom_id res chain seq x y z
N MET A 1 23.34 -49.60 17.32
CA MET A 1 21.87 -49.52 17.24
C MET A 1 21.43 -48.09 17.53
N ILE A 2 20.31 -47.66 16.94
CA ILE A 2 19.75 -46.32 17.18
C ILE A 2 19.23 -46.20 18.64
N PRO A 3 19.62 -45.16 19.40
CA PRO A 3 19.12 -44.95 20.77
C PRO A 3 17.60 -44.72 20.80
N LYS A 4 16.90 -45.50 21.62
CA LYS A 4 15.42 -45.47 21.72
C LYS A 4 14.86 -44.18 22.34
N ASN A 5 15.70 -43.37 22.99
CA ASN A 5 15.29 -42.10 23.59
C ASN A 5 15.20 -40.94 22.59
N ILE A 6 15.59 -41.14 21.32
CA ILE A 6 15.37 -40.14 20.26
C ILE A 6 13.87 -40.07 19.93
N LYS A 7 13.23 -38.96 20.33
CA LYS A 7 11.81 -38.66 20.07
C LYS A 7 11.61 -37.86 18.78
N ARG A 8 10.36 -37.80 18.31
CA ARG A 8 9.93 -37.06 17.11
C ARG A 8 10.44 -35.61 17.09
N ASP A 9 10.37 -34.88 18.20
CA ASP A 9 10.79 -33.48 18.26
C ASP A 9 12.30 -33.29 18.00
N TYR A 10 13.13 -34.25 18.41
CA TYR A 10 14.57 -34.21 18.12
C TYR A 10 14.86 -34.45 16.64
N VAL A 11 14.04 -35.27 15.98
CA VAL A 11 14.11 -35.47 14.54
C VAL A 11 13.71 -34.19 13.80
N ILE A 12 12.68 -33.47 14.26
CA ILE A 12 12.29 -32.16 13.70
C ILE A 12 13.41 -31.13 13.88
N LYS A 13 13.99 -31.02 15.08
CA LYS A 13 15.14 -30.14 15.35
C LYS A 13 16.35 -30.48 14.46
N ALA A 14 16.59 -31.77 14.21
CA ALA A 14 17.63 -32.20 13.28
C ALA A 14 17.34 -31.77 11.84
N ILE A 15 16.08 -31.87 11.39
CA ILE A 15 15.67 -31.39 10.06
C ILE A 15 15.84 -29.87 9.96
N GLU A 16 15.48 -29.10 10.99
CA GLU A 16 15.70 -27.66 11.04
C GLU A 16 17.17 -27.28 11.04
N GLU A 17 18.04 -28.05 11.72
CA GLU A 17 19.49 -27.87 11.63
C GLU A 17 20.01 -28.15 10.22
N ILE A 18 19.51 -29.20 9.56
CA ILE A 18 19.84 -29.49 8.15
C ILE A 18 19.36 -28.36 7.22
N LYS A 19 18.20 -27.75 7.48
CA LYS A 19 17.71 -26.59 6.71
C LYS A 19 18.63 -25.37 6.84
N ARG A 20 19.15 -25.12 8.05
CA ARG A 20 20.07 -24.00 8.32
C ARG A 20 21.47 -24.23 7.76
N ASN A 21 22.01 -25.43 7.93
CA ASN A 21 23.42 -25.73 7.70
C ASN A 21 23.70 -26.52 6.42
N GLY A 22 22.67 -27.06 5.77
CA GLY A 22 22.78 -27.95 4.63
C GLY A 22 23.23 -29.38 4.99
N ILE A 23 23.29 -30.25 3.99
CA ILE A 23 23.76 -31.64 4.14
C ILE A 23 25.26 -31.68 3.75
N PRO A 24 26.17 -32.12 4.64
CA PRO A 24 27.59 -32.26 4.31
C PRO A 24 27.84 -33.21 3.14
N LYS A 25 28.90 -32.93 2.36
CA LYS A 25 29.35 -33.83 1.28
C LYS A 25 29.57 -35.25 1.84
N GLY A 26 29.00 -36.25 1.16
CA GLY A 26 29.06 -37.66 1.58
C GLY A 26 27.94 -38.14 2.52
N ARG A 27 27.10 -37.23 3.07
CA ARG A 27 25.95 -37.59 3.93
C ARG A 27 24.62 -37.70 3.20
N ASN A 28 24.62 -37.53 1.87
CA ASN A 28 23.44 -37.73 1.03
C ASN A 28 23.01 -39.21 1.00
N SER A 29 21.69 -39.44 1.01
CA SER A 29 21.17 -40.80 0.90
C SER A 29 21.20 -41.28 -0.56
N ARG A 30 21.49 -42.57 -0.75
CA ARG A 30 21.55 -43.20 -2.07
C ARG A 30 20.28 -43.96 -2.46
N LYS A 31 19.41 -44.29 -1.50
CA LYS A 31 18.22 -45.14 -1.73
C LYS A 31 16.91 -44.60 -1.15
N PHE A 32 16.93 -44.01 0.04
CA PHE A 32 15.72 -43.58 0.75
C PHE A 32 15.78 -42.11 1.19
N LEU A 33 14.66 -41.41 1.18
CA LEU A 33 14.54 -40.03 1.63
C LEU A 33 13.45 -39.93 2.68
N LEU A 34 13.70 -39.15 3.73
CA LEU A 34 12.68 -38.73 4.68
C LEU A 34 11.98 -37.50 4.09
N GLU A 35 10.66 -37.57 3.95
CA GLU A 35 9.83 -36.45 3.51
C GLU A 35 9.29 -35.71 4.73
N PHE A 36 9.46 -34.39 4.75
CA PHE A 36 8.89 -33.52 5.77
C PHE A 36 8.54 -32.16 5.15
N ASN A 37 7.25 -31.80 5.19
CA ASN A 37 6.69 -30.58 4.59
C ASN A 37 7.05 -30.39 3.10
N GLY A 38 7.03 -31.46 2.30
CA GLY A 38 7.32 -31.41 0.86
C GLY A 38 8.80 -31.34 0.49
N GLU A 39 9.70 -31.38 1.47
CA GLU A 39 11.15 -31.46 1.27
C GLU A 39 11.71 -32.82 1.69
N TYR A 40 12.91 -33.16 1.19
CA TYR A 40 13.51 -34.48 1.32
C TYR A 40 14.88 -34.46 1.99
N TYR A 41 15.07 -35.33 3.00
CA TYR A 41 16.28 -35.37 3.84
C TYR A 41 16.89 -36.78 3.90
N PRO A 42 18.22 -36.93 4.05
CA PRO A 42 18.87 -38.23 4.21
C PRO A 42 18.53 -38.85 5.58
N PRO A 43 17.79 -39.97 5.64
CA PRO A 43 17.30 -40.53 6.89
C PRO A 43 18.41 -40.83 7.90
N LYS A 44 19.53 -41.39 7.42
CA LYS A 44 20.67 -41.75 8.30
C LYS A 44 21.33 -40.52 8.92
N TYR A 45 21.43 -39.43 8.17
CA TYR A 45 22.03 -38.20 8.69
C TYR A 45 21.11 -37.49 9.68
N VAL A 46 19.80 -37.51 9.41
CA VAL A 46 18.79 -36.98 10.33
C VAL A 46 18.90 -37.66 11.70
N ILE A 47 19.04 -38.99 11.76
CA ILE A 47 19.20 -39.71 13.04
C ILE A 47 20.52 -39.35 13.72
N SER A 48 21.63 -39.27 12.97
CA SER A 48 22.92 -38.83 13.53
C SER A 48 22.81 -37.47 14.23
N LEU A 49 22.11 -36.51 13.62
CA LEU A 49 21.87 -35.19 14.21
C LEU A 49 20.82 -35.21 15.32
N ALA A 50 19.77 -36.01 15.22
CA ALA A 50 18.76 -36.11 16.26
C ALA A 50 19.36 -36.58 17.59
N ASN A 51 20.39 -37.44 17.54
CA ASN A 51 21.12 -37.86 18.72
C ASN A 51 21.85 -36.72 19.44
N LYS A 52 22.29 -35.68 18.73
CA LYS A 52 22.88 -34.48 19.33
C LYS A 52 21.91 -33.81 20.30
N TYR A 53 20.63 -33.78 19.93
CA TYR A 53 19.58 -33.20 20.75
C TYR A 53 19.10 -34.11 21.88
N ALA A 54 19.16 -35.44 21.67
CA ALA A 54 18.77 -36.41 22.69
C ALA A 54 19.86 -36.66 23.74
N ASN A 55 21.14 -36.68 23.32
CA ASN A 55 22.26 -37.23 24.07
C ASN A 55 23.51 -36.34 24.06
N GLY A 56 23.43 -35.11 23.53
CA GLY A 56 24.53 -34.12 23.57
C GLY A 56 25.64 -34.31 22.51
N GLY A 57 25.60 -35.37 21.71
CA GLY A 57 26.61 -35.65 20.67
C GLY A 57 26.03 -36.24 19.39
N ILE A 58 26.66 -35.98 18.25
CA ILE A 58 26.25 -36.55 16.95
C ILE A 58 26.51 -38.06 16.98
N LEU A 59 25.51 -38.88 16.64
CA LEU A 59 25.69 -40.34 16.59
C LEU A 59 26.56 -40.71 15.40
N ASP A 60 27.62 -41.46 15.66
CA ASP A 60 28.50 -41.97 14.61
C ASP A 60 27.71 -42.89 13.65
N PRO A 61 27.66 -42.59 12.34
CA PRO A 61 26.99 -43.44 11.35
C PRO A 61 27.52 -44.87 11.28
N ALA A 62 28.72 -45.16 11.78
CA ALA A 62 29.22 -46.54 11.86
C ALA A 62 28.48 -47.38 12.91
N GLN A 63 27.86 -46.73 13.91
CA GLN A 63 27.21 -47.40 15.04
C GLN A 63 25.79 -47.92 14.73
N PHE A 64 25.22 -47.60 13.57
CA PHE A 64 23.90 -48.08 13.15
C PHE A 64 23.81 -48.20 11.64
N SER A 65 22.96 -49.11 11.17
CA SER A 65 22.79 -49.38 9.75
C SER A 65 21.82 -48.40 9.10
N GLY A 66 22.15 -47.99 7.87
CA GLY A 66 21.19 -47.30 7.00
C GLY A 66 20.20 -48.28 6.37
N GLY A 67 19.13 -47.79 5.75
CA GLY A 67 18.12 -48.66 5.16
C GLY A 67 17.08 -49.07 6.20
N ARG A 68 16.80 -50.37 6.35
CA ARG A 68 15.67 -50.88 7.16
C ARG A 68 15.69 -50.34 8.59
N GLU A 69 16.79 -50.48 9.33
CA GLU A 69 16.89 -50.03 10.74
C GLU A 69 16.56 -48.53 10.88
N THR A 70 17.19 -47.67 10.07
CA THR A 70 16.97 -46.22 10.07
C THR A 70 15.54 -45.85 9.64
N ASN A 71 15.04 -46.47 8.58
CA ASN A 71 13.74 -46.12 7.99
C ASN A 71 12.59 -46.54 8.90
N ASP A 72 12.66 -47.73 9.48
CA ASP A 72 11.61 -48.25 10.37
C ASP A 72 11.58 -47.45 11.67
N PHE A 73 12.75 -47.04 12.20
CA PHE A 73 12.82 -46.15 13.35
C PHE A 73 12.10 -44.81 13.09
N LEU A 74 12.33 -44.18 11.94
CA LEU A 74 11.70 -42.90 11.58
C LEU A 74 10.21 -43.06 11.26
N ARG A 75 9.80 -44.16 10.63
CA ARG A 75 8.37 -44.47 10.40
C ARG A 75 7.62 -44.67 11.72
N ASN A 76 8.22 -45.35 12.69
CA ASN A 76 7.64 -45.52 14.03
C ASN A 76 7.47 -44.19 14.77
N LEU A 77 8.26 -43.17 14.43
CA LEU A 77 8.10 -41.79 14.92
C LEU A 77 7.13 -40.96 14.07
N GLY A 78 6.46 -41.56 13.07
CA GLY A 78 5.46 -40.93 12.21
C GLY A 78 6.01 -40.12 11.05
N PHE A 79 7.22 -40.42 10.55
CA PHE A 79 7.77 -39.76 9.35
C PHE A 79 7.58 -40.62 8.10
N ASN A 80 7.32 -39.95 6.97
CA ASN A 80 7.22 -40.63 5.69
C ASN A 80 8.62 -40.89 5.10
N ILE A 81 8.89 -42.12 4.69
CA ILE A 81 10.15 -42.51 4.03
C ILE A 81 9.84 -43.03 2.63
N ILE A 82 10.35 -42.32 1.62
CA ILE A 82 10.17 -42.66 0.21
C ILE A 82 11.45 -43.22 -0.42
N GLU A 83 11.31 -44.05 -1.45
CA GLU A 83 12.44 -44.46 -2.28
C GLU A 83 12.81 -43.41 -3.32
N LEU A 84 14.10 -43.23 -3.56
CA LEU A 84 14.64 -42.30 -4.56
C LEU A 84 14.16 -42.62 -5.99
N SER A 85 13.90 -43.89 -6.29
CA SER A 85 13.31 -44.35 -7.56
C SER A 85 11.87 -43.84 -7.73
N THR A 86 11.08 -43.85 -6.64
CA THR A 86 9.70 -43.37 -6.58
C THR A 86 9.63 -41.85 -6.62
N ALA A 87 10.53 -41.15 -5.90
CA ALA A 87 10.68 -39.68 -5.96
C ALA A 87 10.96 -39.18 -7.38
N LYS A 88 11.80 -39.90 -8.14
CA LYS A 88 12.10 -39.59 -9.55
C LYS A 88 10.94 -39.88 -10.51
N LYS A 89 10.03 -40.80 -10.18
CA LYS A 89 8.85 -41.12 -11.01
C LYS A 89 7.69 -40.14 -10.83
N ILE A 90 7.57 -39.53 -9.65
CA ILE A 90 6.54 -38.51 -9.36
C ILE A 90 6.80 -37.21 -10.15
N ILE A 91 8.05 -36.99 -10.58
CA ILE A 91 8.45 -35.88 -11.45
C ILE A 91 8.61 -36.39 -12.89
N LYS A 92 7.50 -36.50 -13.64
CA LYS A 92 7.56 -36.67 -15.11
C LYS A 92 7.78 -35.31 -15.81
N PRO A 93 8.53 -35.27 -16.93
CA PRO A 93 9.17 -34.04 -17.40
C PRO A 93 8.26 -33.25 -18.35
N PHE A 94 7.86 -32.04 -17.93
CA PHE A 94 7.42 -31.02 -18.88
C PHE A 94 8.67 -30.39 -19.52
N ASN A 95 8.77 -30.50 -20.84
CA ASN A 95 9.81 -29.90 -21.67
C ASN A 95 9.87 -28.38 -21.44
N ILE A 96 10.84 -27.94 -20.63
CA ILE A 96 11.27 -26.54 -20.58
C ILE A 96 12.62 -26.50 -21.29
N LYS A 97 12.65 -25.74 -22.38
CA LYS A 97 13.85 -25.36 -23.12
C LYS A 97 14.94 -24.92 -22.13
N ARG A 98 16.15 -25.43 -22.35
CA ARG A 98 17.37 -25.16 -21.58
C ARG A 98 17.58 -23.65 -21.36
N GLU A 99 17.09 -23.13 -20.24
CA GLU A 99 17.74 -22.03 -19.55
C GLU A 99 18.49 -22.62 -18.36
N ARG A 100 19.79 -22.32 -18.30
CA ARG A 100 20.71 -22.74 -17.25
C ARG A 100 20.13 -22.32 -15.88
N LYS A 101 19.50 -23.24 -15.15
CA LYS A 101 19.28 -23.11 -13.70
C LYS A 101 20.64 -23.14 -13.03
N LEU A 102 21.30 -21.98 -12.97
CA LEU A 102 22.31 -21.70 -11.96
C LEU A 102 21.62 -21.87 -10.60
N SER A 103 22.12 -22.85 -9.85
CA SER A 103 21.80 -23.20 -8.46
C SER A 103 21.19 -22.06 -7.63
N ASN A 104 20.03 -22.31 -7.03
CA ASN A 104 19.41 -21.48 -5.98
C ASN A 104 20.14 -21.62 -4.63
N ILE A 105 21.45 -21.39 -4.62
CA ILE A 105 22.24 -21.37 -3.39
C ILE A 105 22.50 -19.91 -3.03
N HIS A 106 22.15 -19.52 -1.80
CA HIS A 106 22.50 -18.21 -1.26
C HIS A 106 24.02 -18.03 -1.26
N GLN A 107 24.52 -16.93 -1.83
CA GLN A 107 25.95 -16.70 -2.08
C GLN A 107 26.60 -15.79 -1.01
N GLY A 108 26.15 -15.89 0.24
CA GLY A 108 26.62 -15.05 1.34
C GLY A 108 26.11 -13.60 1.22
N GLU A 109 26.83 -12.67 1.83
CA GLU A 109 26.39 -11.27 1.98
C GLU A 109 26.16 -10.55 0.65
N ARG A 110 26.98 -10.82 -0.36
CA ARG A 110 26.87 -10.21 -1.70
C ARG A 110 25.90 -10.96 -2.62
N CYS A 111 25.00 -11.76 -2.06
CA CYS A 111 24.04 -12.54 -2.84
C CYS A 111 23.16 -11.61 -3.70
N PRO A 112 23.25 -11.65 -5.05
CA PRO A 112 22.44 -10.78 -5.90
C PRO A 112 20.94 -11.04 -5.75
N LYS A 113 20.58 -12.29 -5.43
CA LYS A 113 19.19 -12.67 -5.17
C LYS A 113 18.63 -12.01 -3.90
N CYS A 114 19.46 -11.72 -2.91
CA CYS A 114 18.99 -11.01 -1.71
C CYS A 114 18.57 -9.58 -2.06
N LYS A 115 19.42 -8.83 -2.77
CA LYS A 115 19.10 -7.48 -3.25
C LYS A 115 17.87 -7.47 -4.16
N GLU A 116 17.81 -8.42 -5.10
CA GLU A 116 16.64 -8.56 -6.00
C GLU A 116 15.35 -8.91 -5.26
N THR A 117 15.40 -9.79 -4.25
CA THR A 117 14.24 -10.11 -3.42
C THR A 117 13.80 -8.89 -2.60
N ILE A 118 14.74 -8.15 -2.01
CA ILE A 118 14.46 -6.89 -1.28
C ILE A 118 13.79 -5.87 -2.20
N ARG A 119 14.33 -5.64 -3.40
CA ARG A 119 13.72 -4.75 -4.39
C ARG A 119 12.27 -5.15 -4.67
N LYS A 120 12.03 -6.42 -4.99
CA LYS A 120 10.67 -6.93 -5.26
C LYS A 120 9.74 -6.75 -4.07
N LEU A 121 10.20 -7.00 -2.85
CA LEU A 121 9.40 -6.80 -1.64
C LEU A 121 9.08 -5.31 -1.43
N LEU A 122 10.07 -4.42 -1.58
CA LEU A 122 9.87 -2.97 -1.53
C LEU A 122 8.87 -2.52 -2.61
N GLU A 123 8.95 -3.05 -3.83
CA GLU A 123 7.99 -2.74 -4.90
C GLU A 123 6.57 -3.19 -4.59
N LYS A 124 6.43 -4.38 -3.97
CA LYS A 124 5.13 -4.90 -3.54
C LYS A 124 4.50 -4.02 -2.44
N ILE A 125 5.32 -3.47 -1.55
CA ILE A 125 4.85 -2.67 -0.41
C ILE A 125 4.61 -1.21 -0.81
N TYR A 126 5.54 -0.60 -1.54
CA TYR A 126 5.61 0.84 -1.75
C TYR A 126 5.43 1.27 -3.21
N GLY A 127 5.41 0.32 -4.15
CA GLY A 127 5.25 0.58 -5.57
C GLY A 127 6.57 0.79 -6.28
N ARG A 128 6.91 2.03 -6.65
CA ARG A 128 8.12 2.31 -7.43
C ARG A 128 9.37 2.23 -6.55
N VAL A 129 10.40 1.55 -7.02
CA VAL A 129 11.72 1.49 -6.38
C VAL A 129 12.78 1.74 -7.46
N GLU A 130 13.79 2.53 -7.12
CA GLU A 130 14.93 2.81 -7.99
C GLU A 130 16.19 2.19 -7.39
N GLU A 131 16.80 1.24 -8.11
CA GLU A 131 18.06 0.62 -7.69
C GLU A 131 19.26 1.50 -8.06
N ASN A 132 20.32 1.43 -7.25
CA ASN A 132 21.56 2.15 -7.51
C ASN A 132 21.30 3.65 -7.78
N TYR A 133 20.38 4.25 -7.03
CA TYR A 133 19.92 5.62 -7.28
C TYR A 133 20.98 6.63 -6.88
N LYS A 134 21.17 7.66 -7.72
CA LYS A 134 22.21 8.67 -7.54
C LYS A 134 21.63 10.04 -7.19
N PHE A 135 21.86 10.48 -5.97
CA PHE A 135 21.61 11.86 -5.57
C PHE A 135 22.71 12.78 -6.11
N ARG A 136 22.33 13.87 -6.78
CA ARG A 136 23.28 14.87 -7.30
C ARG A 136 23.66 15.87 -6.20
N VAL A 137 24.24 15.36 -5.12
CA VAL A 137 24.67 16.13 -3.96
C VAL A 137 26.18 16.02 -3.80
N GLY A 138 26.80 17.11 -3.35
CA GLY A 138 28.22 17.17 -3.05
C GLY A 138 28.63 16.23 -1.90
N THR A 139 29.92 16.11 -1.67
CA THR A 139 30.52 15.15 -0.73
C THR A 139 31.48 15.79 0.25
N PHE A 140 31.82 17.06 0.05
CA PHE A 140 32.67 17.81 0.97
C PHE A 140 31.78 18.49 2.02
N PRO A 141 32.25 18.64 3.28
CA PRO A 141 31.50 19.35 4.32
C PRO A 141 31.00 20.73 3.85
N GLU A 142 31.79 21.43 3.05
CA GLU A 142 31.49 22.75 2.50
C GLU A 142 30.24 22.78 1.60
N ASP A 143 29.90 21.66 0.98
CA ASP A 143 28.68 21.51 0.17
C ASP A 143 27.40 21.60 1.02
N PHE A 144 27.54 21.48 2.35
CA PHE A 144 26.45 21.46 3.32
C PHE A 144 26.41 22.69 4.23
N LYS A 145 27.13 23.79 3.91
CA LYS A 145 27.17 25.03 4.72
C LYS A 145 25.79 25.61 5.08
N ASN A 146 24.82 25.45 4.20
CA ASN A 146 23.46 25.95 4.41
C ASN A 146 22.52 24.91 5.07
N SER A 147 23.04 23.74 5.43
CA SER A 147 22.29 22.69 6.10
C SER A 147 22.29 22.89 7.62
N PRO A 148 21.25 22.42 8.34
CA PRO A 148 21.19 22.51 9.79
C PRO A 148 22.24 21.65 10.52
N TYR A 149 22.97 20.78 9.80
CA TYR A 149 23.93 19.83 10.37
C TYR A 149 25.36 20.08 9.88
N TYR A 150 25.65 21.26 9.34
CA TYR A 150 26.98 21.59 8.84
C TYR A 150 28.07 21.41 9.92
N SER A 151 27.80 21.88 11.14
CA SER A 151 28.73 21.77 12.28
C SER A 151 29.06 20.31 12.62
N GLU A 152 28.05 19.46 12.66
CA GLU A 152 28.16 18.04 13.00
C GLU A 152 28.87 17.27 11.90
N LEU A 153 28.49 17.51 10.64
CA LEU A 153 29.17 16.91 9.48
C LEU A 153 30.64 17.30 9.42
N LYS A 154 30.96 18.58 9.67
CA LYS A 154 32.35 19.06 9.71
C LYS A 154 33.14 18.39 10.85
N LYS A 155 32.55 18.28 12.05
CA LYS A 155 33.16 17.59 13.19
C LYS A 155 33.44 16.11 12.91
N ILE A 156 32.48 15.41 12.30
CA ILE A 156 32.63 14.00 11.91
C ILE A 156 33.76 13.86 10.89
N TYR A 157 33.80 14.74 9.89
CA TYR A 157 34.84 14.76 8.86
C TYR A 157 36.25 14.92 9.47
N GLU A 158 36.43 15.92 10.34
CA GLU A 158 37.70 16.17 11.03
C GLU A 158 38.12 14.99 11.92
N LYS A 159 37.17 14.34 12.60
CA LYS A 159 37.45 13.13 13.38
C LYS A 159 37.93 11.96 12.52
N LEU A 160 37.34 11.77 11.34
CA LEU A 160 37.82 10.76 10.39
C LEU A 160 39.23 11.08 9.88
N GLN A 161 39.52 12.34 9.55
CA GLN A 161 40.86 12.76 9.13
C GLN A 161 41.90 12.47 10.23
N ASN A 162 41.58 12.80 11.47
CA ASN A 162 42.50 12.66 12.61
C ASN A 162 42.64 11.23 13.12
N HIS A 163 41.73 10.31 12.77
CA HIS A 163 41.77 8.93 13.27
C HIS A 163 43.04 8.19 12.87
N ARG A 164 43.44 8.28 11.59
CA ARG A 164 44.68 7.68 11.05
C ARG A 164 45.54 8.68 10.27
N GLY A 165 45.19 9.97 10.29
CA GLY A 165 45.94 11.04 9.63
C GLY A 165 45.68 11.17 8.12
N TYR A 166 44.63 10.54 7.60
CA TYR A 166 44.29 10.64 6.17
C TYR A 166 43.48 11.91 5.90
N GLY A 167 44.14 12.98 5.47
CA GLY A 167 43.47 14.25 5.16
C GLY A 167 42.61 14.23 3.88
N ASP A 168 42.88 13.32 2.95
CA ASP A 168 42.29 13.30 1.60
C ASP A 168 41.68 11.93 1.26
N PHE A 169 40.63 11.55 2.01
CA PHE A 169 39.89 10.29 1.81
C PHE A 169 38.64 10.44 0.94
N VAL A 170 38.17 11.65 0.66
CA VAL A 170 36.99 11.91 -0.18
C VAL A 170 37.39 12.10 -1.63
N LYS A 171 37.02 11.15 -2.51
CA LYS A 171 37.43 11.18 -3.93
C LYS A 171 36.28 11.44 -4.91
N ALA A 172 35.06 11.04 -4.57
CA ALA A 172 33.90 11.29 -5.42
C ALA A 172 33.42 12.74 -5.26
N LYS A 173 33.20 13.47 -6.36
CA LYS A 173 32.61 14.82 -6.35
C LYS A 173 31.13 14.85 -5.98
N THR A 174 30.44 13.73 -6.21
CA THR A 174 29.02 13.56 -5.93
C THR A 174 28.83 12.29 -5.14
N LEU A 175 27.86 12.28 -4.22
CA LEU A 175 27.60 11.13 -3.35
C LEU A 175 27.42 9.85 -4.18
N PRO A 176 28.13 8.76 -3.86
CA PRO A 176 27.93 7.48 -4.53
C PRO A 176 26.50 6.97 -4.37
N ASN A 177 26.08 6.14 -5.33
CA ASN A 177 24.72 5.62 -5.40
C ASN A 177 24.30 4.94 -4.09
N CYS A 178 23.03 5.07 -3.71
CA CYS A 178 22.43 4.25 -2.67
C CYS A 178 21.90 2.94 -3.28
N ASP A 179 21.76 1.88 -2.48
CA ASP A 179 21.27 0.59 -2.97
C ASP A 179 19.86 0.71 -3.54
N PHE A 180 18.93 1.31 -2.78
CA PHE A 180 17.57 1.57 -3.22
C PHE A 180 17.09 2.96 -2.80
N PHE A 181 16.28 3.57 -3.66
CA PHE A 181 15.46 4.73 -3.33
C PHE A 181 13.99 4.41 -3.59
N VAL A 182 13.12 4.74 -2.64
CA VAL A 182 11.67 4.54 -2.73
C VAL A 182 11.02 5.92 -2.94
N PRO A 183 10.76 6.36 -4.18
CA PRO A 183 10.48 7.77 -4.45
C PRO A 183 9.17 8.29 -3.87
N ASN A 184 8.13 7.45 -3.87
CA ASN A 184 6.79 7.89 -3.46
C ASN A 184 6.74 8.20 -1.95
N GLN A 185 7.44 7.40 -1.14
CA GLN A 185 7.55 7.53 0.32
C GLN A 185 8.76 8.38 0.71
N GLY A 186 9.70 8.57 -0.22
CA GLY A 186 10.87 9.41 -0.08
C GLY A 186 11.84 8.91 0.99
N PHE A 187 12.30 7.66 0.96
CA PHE A 187 13.41 7.19 1.80
C PHE A 187 14.43 6.36 1.03
N ILE A 188 15.63 6.29 1.60
CA ILE A 188 16.74 5.47 1.13
C ILE A 188 16.73 4.13 1.89
N VAL A 189 17.05 3.05 1.18
CA VAL A 189 17.38 1.75 1.82
C VAL A 189 18.80 1.37 1.44
N GLU A 190 19.65 1.17 2.45
CA GLU A 190 21.00 0.62 2.30
C GLU A 190 21.03 -0.85 2.74
N PHE A 191 21.75 -1.68 1.98
CA PHE A 191 21.97 -3.08 2.26
C PHE A 191 23.43 -3.31 2.68
N ASP A 192 23.66 -3.18 3.98
CA ASP A 192 25.00 -3.15 4.56
C ASP A 192 25.63 -4.55 4.60
N GLU A 193 26.79 -4.69 3.96
CA GLU A 193 27.67 -5.86 4.05
C GLU A 193 28.64 -5.70 5.24
N SER A 194 29.26 -6.77 5.73
CA SER A 194 30.19 -6.74 6.87
C SER A 194 31.33 -5.73 6.70
N GLN A 195 31.73 -5.41 5.47
CA GLN A 195 32.75 -4.40 5.16
C GLN A 195 32.38 -2.96 5.55
N HIS A 196 31.10 -2.67 5.85
CA HIS A 196 30.65 -1.35 6.31
C HIS A 196 30.80 -1.17 7.83
N PHE A 197 31.04 -2.26 8.56
CA PHE A 197 31.10 -2.26 10.03
C PHE A 197 32.56 -2.15 10.51
N THR A 198 33.13 -0.96 10.33
CA THR A 198 34.53 -0.63 10.61
C THR A 198 34.66 0.30 11.83
N LEU A 199 35.87 0.44 12.38
CA LEU A 199 36.12 1.41 13.45
C LEU A 199 35.84 2.87 13.01
N PRO A 200 36.24 3.33 11.81
CA PRO A 200 35.79 4.63 11.28
C PRO A 200 34.26 4.79 11.28
N ARG A 201 33.50 3.75 10.90
CA ARG A 201 32.03 3.81 10.92
C ARG A 201 31.50 4.01 12.35
N LYS A 202 32.03 3.28 13.33
CA LYS A 202 31.71 3.50 14.76
C LYS A 202 31.96 4.95 15.17
N ILE A 203 33.14 5.50 14.85
CA ILE A 203 33.52 6.89 15.17
C ILE A 203 32.48 7.87 14.61
N THR A 204 32.00 7.65 13.38
CA THR A 204 30.94 8.52 12.82
C THR A 204 29.63 8.41 13.59
N LEU A 205 29.18 7.18 13.90
CA LEU A 205 27.89 6.95 14.56
C LEU A 205 27.85 7.52 15.98
N GLU A 206 28.94 7.45 16.73
CA GLU A 206 29.04 8.02 18.08
C GLU A 206 28.86 9.55 18.08
N GLU A 207 29.14 10.21 16.97
CA GLU A 207 29.03 11.65 16.80
C GLU A 207 27.67 12.11 16.25
N TYR A 208 26.78 11.19 15.90
CA TYR A 208 25.46 11.57 15.40
C TYR A 208 24.65 12.28 16.50
N PRO A 209 24.11 13.48 16.22
CA PRO A 209 23.33 14.21 17.21
C PRO A 209 22.03 13.45 17.53
N THR A 210 21.54 13.59 18.76
CA THR A 210 20.29 12.96 19.20
C THR A 210 19.06 13.50 18.46
N SER A 211 19.18 14.67 17.84
CA SER A 211 18.15 15.28 16.99
C SER A 211 18.06 14.69 15.58
N LEU A 212 19.05 13.88 15.14
CA LEU A 212 19.00 13.22 13.84
C LEU A 212 18.13 11.96 13.93
N GLU A 213 17.03 11.95 13.18
CA GLU A 213 16.16 10.78 13.05
C GLU A 213 16.78 9.72 12.16
N LEU A 214 16.77 8.46 12.59
CA LEU A 214 17.38 7.32 11.88
C LEU A 214 16.37 6.20 11.65
N GLY A 215 16.41 5.58 10.46
CA GLY A 215 15.63 4.37 10.14
C GLY A 215 16.29 3.07 10.61
N PHE A 216 17.50 3.13 11.17
CA PHE A 216 18.25 2.00 11.74
C PHE A 216 18.66 2.26 13.22
N SER A 217 19.06 1.22 13.97
CA SER A 217 19.39 1.38 15.39
C SER A 217 20.85 1.79 15.49
N LYS A 218 21.11 3.00 15.98
CA LYS A 218 22.47 3.53 16.12
C LYS A 218 23.31 2.63 17.01
N GLU A 219 22.74 2.22 18.15
CA GLU A 219 23.39 1.38 19.15
C GLU A 219 23.71 -0.01 18.60
N GLU A 220 22.79 -0.61 17.84
CA GLU A 220 23.04 -1.91 17.22
C GLU A 220 24.11 -1.82 16.12
N TRP A 221 24.09 -0.78 15.30
CA TRP A 221 25.13 -0.59 14.28
C TRP A 221 26.50 -0.33 14.91
N ILE A 222 26.57 0.41 16.03
CA ILE A 222 27.81 0.57 16.81
C ILE A 222 28.31 -0.78 17.31
N ARG A 223 27.44 -1.60 17.92
CA ARG A 223 27.80 -2.97 18.38
C ARG A 223 28.27 -3.86 17.25
N LEU A 224 27.65 -3.76 16.06
CA LEU A 224 28.08 -4.49 14.89
C LEU A 224 29.48 -4.06 14.42
N CYS A 225 29.80 -2.75 14.46
CA CYS A 225 31.15 -2.26 14.20
C CYS A 225 32.17 -2.82 15.19
N GLU A 226 31.84 -2.87 16.48
CA GLU A 226 32.72 -3.45 17.52
C GLU A 226 32.92 -4.96 17.34
N LYS A 227 31.85 -5.67 17.00
CA LYS A 227 31.85 -7.14 16.89
C LYS A 227 32.53 -7.63 15.62
N ILE A 228 32.30 -6.94 14.50
CA ILE A 228 32.81 -7.34 13.19
C ILE A 228 34.23 -6.81 12.97
N ASP A 229 34.54 -5.59 13.45
CA ASP A 229 35.83 -4.92 13.31
C ASP A 229 36.44 -5.08 11.91
N ALA A 230 35.62 -4.84 10.88
CA ALA A 230 36.07 -4.99 9.50
C ALA A 230 37.16 -3.94 9.19
N LYS A 231 38.14 -4.37 8.39
CA LYS A 231 39.27 -3.53 7.97
C LYS A 231 39.53 -3.74 6.49
N ASP A 232 39.53 -2.65 5.73
CA ASP A 232 39.89 -2.62 4.32
C ASP A 232 40.82 -1.42 4.10
N ASN A 233 42.12 -1.70 4.02
CA ASN A 233 43.18 -0.69 3.97
C ASN A 233 43.76 -0.53 2.55
N ASP A 234 43.01 -0.89 1.51
CA ASP A 234 43.46 -0.68 0.13
C ASP A 234 42.40 0.09 -0.69
N PRO A 235 42.54 1.40 -0.94
CA PRO A 235 43.62 2.25 -0.47
C PRO A 235 43.57 2.44 1.06
N PRO A 236 44.66 2.90 1.71
CA PRO A 236 44.77 2.97 3.17
C PRO A 236 43.66 3.74 3.89
N TYR A 237 42.98 4.65 3.18
CA TYR A 237 41.90 5.50 3.67
C TYR A 237 40.47 4.98 3.36
N ARG A 238 40.33 3.75 2.84
CA ARG A 238 39.06 3.26 2.32
C ARG A 238 37.97 3.15 3.39
N ASP A 239 38.33 2.77 4.61
CA ASP A 239 37.37 2.67 5.71
C ASP A 239 36.82 4.05 6.13
N GLU A 240 37.65 5.11 6.17
CA GLU A 240 37.22 6.49 6.37
C GLU A 240 36.30 6.96 5.24
N GLN A 241 36.65 6.63 4.00
CA GLN A 241 35.85 6.96 2.84
C GLN A 241 34.46 6.32 2.89
N ARG A 242 34.37 5.02 3.20
CA ARG A 242 33.09 4.32 3.35
C ARG A 242 32.27 4.92 4.48
N ALA A 243 32.89 5.09 5.65
CA ALA A 243 32.23 5.65 6.82
C ALA A 243 31.63 7.04 6.53
N TRP A 244 32.39 7.89 5.83
CA TRP A 244 31.93 9.23 5.44
C TRP A 244 30.75 9.20 4.46
N TYR A 245 30.81 8.38 3.41
CA TYR A 245 29.71 8.29 2.47
C TYR A 245 28.45 7.69 3.11
N ASP A 246 28.60 6.73 4.01
CA ASP A 246 27.48 6.24 4.81
C ASP A 246 26.92 7.31 5.74
N THR A 247 27.77 8.16 6.34
CA THR A 247 27.32 9.33 7.10
C THR A 247 26.51 10.29 6.25
N LEU A 248 27.01 10.65 5.07
CA LEU A 248 26.28 11.54 4.19
C LEU A 248 24.91 10.95 3.82
N ARG A 249 24.80 9.63 3.55
CA ARG A 249 23.52 8.98 3.25
C ARG A 249 22.54 8.97 4.43
N ASP A 250 23.01 9.02 5.67
CA ASP A 250 22.14 9.07 6.85
C ASP A 250 21.66 10.49 7.15
N PHE A 251 22.46 11.52 6.87
CA PHE A 251 22.10 12.92 7.04
C PHE A 251 21.30 13.49 5.86
N LEU A 252 21.52 12.94 4.67
CA LEU A 252 20.91 13.42 3.43
C LEU A 252 19.39 13.51 3.50
N PRO A 253 18.66 12.56 4.11
CA PRO A 253 17.22 12.64 4.15
C PRO A 253 16.70 13.91 4.81
N THR A 254 17.20 14.27 5.99
CA THR A 254 16.76 15.49 6.67
C THR A 254 17.13 16.75 5.88
N ILE A 255 18.26 16.74 5.17
CA ILE A 255 18.71 17.87 4.33
C ILE A 255 17.79 18.09 3.12
N LEU A 256 17.25 17.00 2.55
CA LEU A 256 16.38 17.03 1.37
C LEU A 256 14.87 16.97 1.69
N GLY A 257 14.49 16.89 2.97
CA GLY A 257 13.08 16.72 3.37
C GLY A 257 12.51 15.32 3.08
N LEU A 258 13.37 14.31 3.08
CA LEU A 258 13.05 12.89 2.91
C LEU A 258 12.93 12.19 4.28
N GLN A 259 12.33 11.00 4.28
CA GLN A 259 12.22 10.12 5.44
C GLN A 259 13.57 9.45 5.78
N PRO A 260 13.85 9.15 7.06
CA PRO A 260 15.13 8.61 7.50
C PRO A 260 15.59 7.36 6.75
N THR A 261 16.91 7.26 6.50
CA THR A 261 17.52 6.11 5.83
C THR A 261 17.31 4.83 6.63
N ILE A 262 16.77 3.81 5.96
CA ILE A 262 16.63 2.45 6.51
C ILE A 262 17.88 1.67 6.13
N ARG A 263 18.53 1.02 7.10
CA ARG A 263 19.66 0.13 6.84
C ARG A 263 19.28 -1.30 7.19
N LEU A 264 19.63 -2.23 6.30
CA LEU A 264 19.42 -3.67 6.47
C LEU A 264 20.78 -4.36 6.49
N PHE A 265 21.10 -5.09 7.55
CA PHE A 265 22.35 -5.86 7.58
C PHE A 265 22.19 -7.17 6.79
N ALA A 266 23.13 -7.43 5.87
CA ALA A 266 23.08 -8.57 4.97
C ALA A 266 23.04 -9.94 5.68
N LYS A 267 23.60 -10.05 6.90
CA LYS A 267 23.62 -11.28 7.70
C LYS A 267 22.45 -11.45 8.66
N ASP A 268 21.61 -10.43 8.87
CA ASP A 268 20.46 -10.54 9.77
C ASP A 268 19.44 -11.58 9.28
N PHE A 269 19.40 -11.78 7.96
CA PHE A 269 18.41 -12.63 7.35
C PHE A 269 18.91 -13.21 6.02
N VAL A 270 18.47 -14.42 5.66
CA VAL A 270 18.65 -14.93 4.29
C VAL A 270 17.59 -14.29 3.41
N TRP A 271 17.78 -13.03 3.01
CA TRP A 271 16.74 -12.23 2.33
C TRP A 271 16.14 -12.90 1.10
N CYS A 272 16.94 -13.63 0.33
CA CYS A 272 16.47 -14.40 -0.82
C CYS A 272 15.62 -15.64 -0.47
N SER A 273 15.39 -15.94 0.82
CA SER A 273 14.44 -16.96 1.26
C SER A 273 13.01 -16.46 1.33
N LEU A 274 12.79 -15.13 1.37
CA LEU A 274 11.45 -14.55 1.31
C LEU A 274 10.91 -14.64 -0.11
N ASN A 275 9.62 -14.93 -0.23
CA ASN A 275 8.93 -14.92 -1.52
C ASN A 275 8.10 -13.63 -1.69
N PRO A 276 8.47 -12.74 -2.63
CA PRO A 276 7.71 -11.51 -2.90
C PRO A 276 6.27 -11.72 -3.38
N ASP A 277 5.94 -12.93 -3.84
CA ASP A 277 4.58 -13.30 -4.24
C ASP A 277 3.79 -13.99 -3.11
N ASN A 278 4.42 -14.23 -1.95
CA ASN A 278 3.76 -14.72 -0.74
C ASN A 278 3.36 -13.53 0.18
N PRO A 279 2.06 -13.29 0.42
CA PRO A 279 1.61 -12.20 1.29
C PRO A 279 2.18 -12.22 2.71
N GLU A 280 2.42 -13.41 3.29
CA GLU A 280 2.98 -13.53 4.63
C GLU A 280 4.44 -13.06 4.70
N ASP A 281 5.24 -13.38 3.67
CA ASP A 281 6.63 -12.94 3.55
C ASP A 281 6.72 -11.44 3.28
N VAL A 282 5.79 -10.89 2.49
CA VAL A 282 5.66 -9.45 2.27
C VAL A 282 5.35 -8.74 3.60
N GLU A 283 4.41 -9.24 4.39
CA GLU A 283 4.09 -8.64 5.69
C GLU A 283 5.24 -8.80 6.69
N LYS A 284 5.93 -9.94 6.69
CA LYS A 284 7.13 -10.15 7.51
C LYS A 284 8.21 -9.14 7.17
N PHE A 285 8.52 -8.94 5.89
CA PHE A 285 9.46 -7.92 5.45
C PHE A 285 8.99 -6.51 5.82
N ARG A 286 7.68 -6.22 5.64
CA ARG A 286 7.07 -4.95 6.05
C ARG A 286 7.30 -4.66 7.53
N LYS A 287 7.20 -5.64 8.41
CA LYS A 287 7.48 -5.48 9.85
C LYS A 287 8.96 -5.21 10.14
N ILE A 288 9.86 -5.87 9.42
CA ILE A 288 11.31 -5.66 9.56
C ILE A 288 11.70 -4.22 9.19
N ILE A 289 11.20 -3.71 8.06
CA ILE A 289 11.50 -2.33 7.59
C ILE A 289 10.73 -1.25 8.37
N LYS A 290 9.57 -1.58 8.95
CA LYS A 290 8.74 -0.64 9.72
C LYS A 290 9.27 -0.32 11.11
N HIS A 291 10.29 -1.00 11.60
CA HIS A 291 10.67 -0.97 13.03
C HIS A 291 11.10 0.41 13.59
N LYS A 292 10.97 1.54 12.87
CA LYS A 292 11.41 2.89 13.31
C LYS A 292 10.56 4.11 12.97
N GLN A 293 9.31 3.99 12.52
CA GLN A 293 8.42 5.17 12.45
C GLN A 293 7.30 5.01 13.48
N GLU A 294 7.17 5.98 14.39
CA GLU A 294 6.05 6.00 15.33
C GLU A 294 4.73 6.00 14.56
N PRO A 295 3.78 5.11 14.90
CA PRO A 295 2.47 5.15 14.27
C PRO A 295 1.72 6.43 14.66
N ILE A 296 0.85 6.88 13.78
CA ILE A 296 -0.21 7.84 14.10
C ILE A 296 -1.40 7.04 14.62
N LYS A 297 -1.76 7.23 15.88
CA LYS A 297 -3.00 6.70 16.45
C LYS A 297 -4.15 7.67 16.15
N VAL A 298 -5.11 7.20 15.38
CA VAL A 298 -6.24 8.01 14.89
C VAL A 298 -7.53 7.59 15.58
N LEU A 299 -8.27 8.57 16.09
CA LEU A 299 -9.62 8.42 16.63
C LEU A 299 -10.64 8.96 15.62
N LEU A 300 -11.40 8.06 15.00
CA LEU A 300 -12.52 8.40 14.12
C LEU A 300 -13.79 8.56 14.96
N CYS A 301 -14.35 9.78 14.98
CA CYS A 301 -15.56 10.09 15.74
C CYS A 301 -16.81 9.95 14.87
N VAL A 302 -17.79 9.19 15.34
CA VAL A 302 -19.15 9.14 14.77
C VAL A 302 -20.11 9.77 15.77
N PRO A 303 -20.31 11.10 15.72
CA PRO A 303 -21.25 11.79 16.59
C PRO A 303 -22.69 11.69 16.07
N SER A 304 -23.66 11.93 16.97
CA SER A 304 -24.98 12.37 16.57
C SER A 304 -24.99 13.90 16.42
N TYR A 305 -25.58 14.45 15.36
CA TYR A 305 -25.73 15.91 15.20
C TYR A 305 -26.66 16.55 16.25
N SER A 306 -27.38 15.74 17.03
CA SER A 306 -28.14 16.21 18.19
C SER A 306 -27.37 16.17 19.51
N SER A 307 -26.17 15.59 19.54
CA SER A 307 -25.37 15.41 20.77
C SER A 307 -24.34 16.53 20.94
N ASN A 308 -24.11 16.96 22.19
CA ASN A 308 -23.03 17.87 22.53
C ASN A 308 -21.76 17.10 22.90
N ILE A 309 -20.59 17.61 22.52
CA ILE A 309 -19.28 17.05 22.91
C ILE A 309 -19.10 16.91 24.41
N ASP A 310 -19.71 17.81 25.18
CA ASP A 310 -19.62 17.80 26.64
C ASP A 310 -20.20 16.50 27.24
N GLU A 311 -21.12 15.83 26.54
CA GLU A 311 -21.76 14.58 26.98
C GLU A 311 -20.79 13.39 26.93
N TRP A 312 -19.77 13.43 26.07
CA TRP A 312 -18.84 12.31 25.82
C TRP A 312 -17.37 12.72 25.88
N GLU A 313 -17.08 13.92 26.35
CA GLU A 313 -15.72 14.40 26.62
C GLU A 313 -14.98 13.47 27.60
N GLY A 314 -15.67 13.03 28.66
CA GLY A 314 -15.10 12.14 29.68
C GLY A 314 -14.65 10.82 29.08
N GLU A 315 -15.47 10.24 28.20
CA GLU A 315 -15.16 8.98 27.52
C GLU A 315 -13.96 9.12 26.59
N ILE A 316 -13.90 10.18 25.78
CA ILE A 316 -12.74 10.44 24.92
C ILE A 316 -11.47 10.68 25.74
N LYS A 317 -11.56 11.41 26.86
CA LYS A 317 -10.40 11.65 27.73
C LYS A 317 -9.95 10.36 28.42
N GLU A 318 -10.86 9.53 28.90
CA GLU A 318 -10.51 8.22 29.48
C GLU A 318 -9.85 7.34 28.43
N PHE A 319 -10.44 7.31 27.24
CA PHE A 319 -9.92 6.57 26.11
C PHE A 319 -8.51 7.04 25.71
N SER A 320 -8.30 8.36 25.65
CA SER A 320 -7.00 8.98 25.34
C SER A 320 -5.94 8.81 26.43
N LYS A 321 -6.32 8.39 27.65
CA LYS A 321 -5.36 7.98 28.70
C LYS A 321 -4.88 6.55 28.49
N LYS A 322 -5.74 5.67 27.95
CA LYS A 322 -5.44 4.26 27.69
C LYS A 322 -4.64 4.08 26.40
N GLU A 323 -4.99 4.85 25.37
CA GLU A 323 -4.32 4.88 24.08
C GLU A 323 -3.78 6.30 23.85
N LYS A 324 -2.49 6.44 23.51
CA LYS A 324 -1.92 7.74 23.13
C LYS A 324 -2.48 8.13 21.75
N ILE A 325 -3.57 8.89 21.72
CA ILE A 325 -4.18 9.37 20.48
C ILE A 325 -3.45 10.59 19.96
N ASP A 326 -3.03 10.54 18.70
CA ASP A 326 -2.30 11.63 18.06
C ASP A 326 -3.24 12.55 17.26
N LEU A 327 -4.29 11.98 16.64
CA LEU A 327 -5.24 12.69 15.77
C LEU A 327 -6.68 12.29 16.06
N ILE A 328 -7.55 13.26 16.32
CA ILE A 328 -9.01 13.08 16.42
C ILE A 328 -9.71 13.67 15.20
N ILE A 329 -10.63 12.91 14.60
CA ILE A 329 -11.28 13.26 13.33
C ILE A 329 -12.80 13.32 13.49
N PHE A 330 -13.39 14.46 13.12
CA PHE A 330 -14.84 14.71 13.16
C PHE A 330 -15.41 14.89 11.75
N PRO A 331 -16.68 14.50 11.54
CA PRO A 331 -17.30 14.48 10.21
C PRO A 331 -17.61 15.87 9.64
N GLU A 332 -18.09 15.90 8.40
CA GLU A 332 -18.58 17.09 7.71
C GLU A 332 -19.57 17.89 8.58
N GLY A 333 -19.45 19.22 8.58
CA GLY A 333 -20.42 20.09 9.23
C GLY A 333 -20.68 19.80 10.72
N TYR A 334 -19.76 19.14 11.43
CA TYR A 334 -19.87 18.84 12.85
C TYR A 334 -19.96 20.13 13.68
N ILE A 335 -19.10 21.10 13.37
CA ILE A 335 -19.14 22.43 13.97
C ILE A 335 -19.98 23.36 13.08
N LYS A 336 -20.81 24.21 13.68
CA LYS A 336 -21.47 25.33 13.00
C LYS A 336 -20.86 26.65 13.44
N CYS A 337 -20.65 27.60 12.52
CA CYS A 337 -20.12 28.93 12.82
C CYS A 337 -20.56 29.98 11.81
N LYS A 338 -20.32 31.26 12.09
CA LYS A 338 -20.67 32.36 11.19
C LYS A 338 -19.72 32.45 10.00
N CYS A 339 -18.42 32.48 10.29
CA CYS A 339 -17.35 32.68 9.32
C CYS A 339 -16.17 31.73 9.53
N GLU A 340 -15.22 31.73 8.58
CA GLU A 340 -14.01 30.90 8.63
C GLU A 340 -13.10 31.23 9.83
N GLN A 341 -12.98 32.50 10.22
CA GLN A 341 -12.15 32.87 11.37
C GLN A 341 -12.70 32.27 12.67
N GLU A 342 -14.02 32.22 12.80
CA GLU A 342 -14.69 31.55 13.92
C GLU A 342 -14.53 30.02 13.82
N ALA A 343 -14.61 29.45 12.61
CA ALA A 343 -14.38 28.03 12.37
C ALA A 343 -13.02 27.58 12.92
N LEU A 344 -11.95 28.29 12.54
CA LEU A 344 -10.59 28.01 13.00
C LEU A 344 -10.48 28.13 14.52
N LYS A 345 -11.08 29.16 15.13
CA LYS A 345 -11.09 29.34 16.59
C LYS A 345 -11.78 28.16 17.29
N LYS A 346 -12.93 27.70 16.78
CA LYS A 346 -13.67 26.57 17.36
C LYS A 346 -12.88 25.26 17.26
N VAL A 347 -12.20 25.01 16.14
CA VAL A 347 -11.37 23.81 15.97
C VAL A 347 -10.10 23.86 16.84
N LYS A 348 -9.48 25.05 17.00
CA LYS A 348 -8.41 25.26 17.97
C LYS A 348 -8.86 24.97 19.40
N ASN A 349 -10.03 25.44 19.79
CA ASN A 349 -10.60 25.16 21.12
C ASN A 349 -10.86 23.67 21.31
N LEU A 350 -11.41 23.00 20.29
CA LEU A 350 -11.66 21.56 20.29
C LEU A 350 -10.36 20.77 20.49
N SER A 351 -9.31 21.09 19.72
CA SER A 351 -8.00 20.47 19.86
C SER A 351 -7.38 20.71 21.24
N LYS A 352 -7.41 21.95 21.75
CA LYS A 352 -6.90 22.30 23.08
C LYS A 352 -7.65 21.59 24.20
N LYS A 353 -8.97 21.40 24.04
CA LYS A 353 -9.84 20.71 25.02
C LYS A 353 -9.38 19.27 25.29
N PHE A 354 -8.89 18.58 24.26
CA PHE A 354 -8.35 17.22 24.41
C PHE A 354 -6.82 17.16 24.46
N ASN A 355 -6.14 18.27 24.13
CA ASN A 355 -4.69 18.32 23.93
C ASN A 355 -4.20 17.34 22.84
N ILE A 356 -4.97 17.22 21.75
CA ILE A 356 -4.74 16.30 20.61
C ILE A 356 -4.89 17.10 19.31
N ALA A 357 -4.15 16.75 18.25
CA ALA A 357 -4.40 17.34 16.94
C ALA A 357 -5.81 17.01 16.45
N ALA A 358 -6.56 18.00 15.96
CA ALA A 358 -7.95 17.81 15.54
C ALA A 358 -8.12 18.10 14.05
N LEU A 359 -8.83 17.22 13.34
CA LEU A 359 -9.37 17.47 12.01
C LEU A 359 -10.89 17.45 12.09
N SER A 360 -11.56 18.54 11.72
CA SER A 360 -13.02 18.63 11.88
C SER A 360 -13.69 19.31 10.69
N GLY A 361 -14.86 18.78 10.32
CA GLY A 361 -15.75 19.43 9.38
C GLY A 361 -16.54 20.56 10.06
N VAL A 362 -16.64 21.68 9.35
CA VAL A 362 -17.31 22.90 9.79
C VAL A 362 -18.26 23.39 8.70
N GLU A 363 -19.47 23.77 9.08
CA GLU A 363 -20.41 24.46 8.21
C GLU A 363 -20.50 25.93 8.63
N THR A 364 -20.36 26.83 7.65
CA THR A 364 -20.53 28.27 7.87
C THR A 364 -21.96 28.71 7.57
N GLU A 365 -22.43 29.78 8.21
CA GLU A 365 -23.72 30.42 7.87
C GLU A 365 -23.76 30.90 6.42
N GLU A 366 -22.61 31.24 5.84
CA GLU A 366 -22.48 31.55 4.42
C GLU A 366 -22.71 30.36 3.48
N GLY A 367 -22.73 29.13 4.01
CA GLY A 367 -23.02 27.93 3.25
C GLY A 367 -21.80 27.15 2.75
N TYR A 368 -20.59 27.46 3.23
CA TYR A 368 -19.41 26.64 2.96
C TYR A 368 -19.35 25.42 3.87
N GLN A 369 -18.86 24.31 3.33
CA GLN A 369 -18.41 23.16 4.09
C GLN A 369 -16.88 23.13 4.06
N ILE A 370 -16.26 23.19 5.24
CA ILE A 370 -14.82 23.38 5.42
C ILE A 370 -14.27 22.26 6.29
N ALA A 371 -13.12 21.69 5.94
CA ALA A 371 -12.35 20.80 6.80
C ALA A 371 -11.18 21.60 7.35
N ILE A 372 -11.04 21.64 8.67
CA ILE A 372 -9.97 22.38 9.34
C ILE A 372 -9.17 21.42 10.20
N PHE A 373 -7.85 21.44 10.00
CA PHE A 373 -6.88 20.75 10.83
C PHE A 373 -6.15 21.75 11.74
N TYR A 374 -5.92 21.36 12.98
CA TYR A 374 -5.05 22.08 13.90
C TYR A 374 -4.27 21.11 14.79
N ASN A 375 -2.95 21.25 14.82
CA ASN A 375 -2.06 20.56 15.75
C ASN A 375 -1.59 21.53 16.85
N PRO A 376 -1.87 21.25 18.14
CA PRO A 376 -1.45 22.12 19.23
C PRO A 376 0.06 22.02 19.52
N HIS A 377 0.70 20.91 19.12
CA HIS A 377 2.11 20.60 19.39
C HIS A 377 2.82 20.05 18.15
N PRO A 378 2.89 20.81 17.04
CA PRO A 378 3.55 20.35 15.83
C PRO A 378 5.07 20.23 16.07
N GLN A 379 5.64 19.10 15.67
CA GLN A 379 7.08 18.95 15.59
C GLN A 379 7.64 19.76 14.40
N LYS A 380 8.96 19.92 14.35
CA LYS A 380 9.62 20.65 13.24
C LYS A 380 9.27 20.00 11.90
N GLY A 381 8.70 20.78 10.99
CA GLY A 381 8.27 20.31 9.67
C GLY A 381 6.85 19.71 9.62
N GLU A 382 6.18 19.53 10.75
CA GLU A 382 4.76 19.15 10.77
C GLU A 382 3.84 20.32 10.46
N THR A 383 2.70 20.01 9.86
CA THR A 383 1.65 21.00 9.61
C THR A 383 1.04 21.42 10.95
N LYS A 384 0.95 22.74 11.17
CA LYS A 384 0.26 23.31 12.32
C LYS A 384 -1.24 23.49 12.05
N GLU A 385 -1.56 24.03 10.88
CA GLU A 385 -2.91 24.43 10.47
C GLU A 385 -3.11 24.06 8.99
N HIS A 386 -4.27 23.52 8.65
CA HIS A 386 -4.67 23.27 7.26
C HIS A 386 -6.15 23.52 7.07
N ILE A 387 -6.53 24.01 5.89
CA ILE A 387 -7.92 24.29 5.53
C ILE A 387 -8.20 23.71 4.15
N TYR A 388 -9.31 22.99 4.04
CA TYR A 388 -9.85 22.51 2.78
C TYR A 388 -11.32 22.90 2.66
N ILE A 389 -11.74 23.36 1.49
CA ILE A 389 -13.13 23.74 1.20
C ILE A 389 -13.74 22.73 0.23
N LYS A 390 -14.97 22.33 0.48
CA LYS A 390 -15.68 21.32 -0.33
C LYS A 390 -15.88 21.79 -1.77
N HIS A 391 -15.65 20.88 -2.73
CA HIS A 391 -15.76 21.14 -4.17
C HIS A 391 -17.10 20.71 -4.78
N SER A 392 -17.98 20.09 -4.00
CA SER A 392 -19.26 19.58 -4.50
C SER A 392 -20.35 19.57 -3.43
N SER A 393 -21.62 19.57 -3.82
CA SER A 393 -22.75 19.31 -2.90
C SER A 393 -22.72 20.12 -1.59
N ALA A 394 -22.57 21.43 -1.71
CA ALA A 394 -22.71 22.42 -0.63
C ALA A 394 -23.37 23.69 -1.18
N ASN A 395 -23.83 24.59 -0.30
CA ASN A 395 -24.48 25.83 -0.72
C ASN A 395 -23.52 26.76 -1.47
N LYS A 396 -22.27 26.86 -1.00
CA LYS A 396 -21.14 27.48 -1.70
C LYS A 396 -20.00 26.49 -1.85
N LEU A 397 -19.35 26.49 -3.01
CA LEU A 397 -18.25 25.58 -3.34
C LEU A 397 -16.88 26.29 -3.32
N ALA A 398 -15.80 25.53 -3.19
CA ALA A 398 -14.42 26.03 -3.27
C ALA A 398 -14.17 26.90 -4.51
N TYR A 399 -14.78 26.58 -5.66
CA TYR A 399 -14.65 27.36 -6.90
C TYR A 399 -15.16 28.81 -6.79
N GLU A 400 -16.02 29.08 -5.82
CA GLU A 400 -16.63 30.39 -5.53
C GLU A 400 -15.88 31.12 -4.41
N TYR A 401 -14.89 30.46 -3.79
CA TYR A 401 -14.10 31.05 -2.73
C TYR A 401 -13.18 32.15 -3.32
N PRO A 402 -13.15 33.37 -2.75
CA PRO A 402 -12.46 34.51 -3.35
C PRO A 402 -10.97 34.32 -3.68
N LYS A 403 -10.29 33.43 -2.94
CA LYS A 403 -8.84 33.18 -3.10
C LYS A 403 -8.54 31.83 -3.77
N TYR A 404 -9.52 31.18 -4.39
CA TYR A 404 -9.33 29.89 -5.03
C TYR A 404 -8.33 29.96 -6.18
N GLN A 405 -7.25 29.17 -6.12
CA GLN A 405 -6.15 29.17 -7.10
C GLN A 405 -6.20 27.99 -8.07
N GLY A 406 -7.34 27.32 -8.18
CA GLY A 406 -7.49 26.14 -9.04
C GLY A 406 -6.54 25.03 -8.63
N LYS A 407 -5.90 24.37 -9.60
CA LYS A 407 -4.99 23.23 -9.35
C LYS A 407 -3.74 23.56 -8.53
N GLN A 408 -3.42 24.84 -8.31
CA GLN A 408 -2.26 25.27 -7.50
C GLN A 408 -2.65 25.63 -6.07
N ASP A 409 -3.93 25.46 -5.71
CA ASP A 409 -4.42 25.86 -4.41
C ASP A 409 -3.88 24.95 -3.30
N LYS A 410 -3.41 25.59 -2.22
CA LYS A 410 -2.82 24.93 -1.06
C LYS A 410 -3.79 23.99 -0.34
N MET A 411 -5.09 24.09 -0.56
CA MET A 411 -6.03 23.14 0.00
C MET A 411 -5.76 21.68 -0.43
N PHE A 412 -5.11 21.48 -1.59
CA PHE A 412 -4.70 20.15 -2.06
C PHE A 412 -3.40 19.66 -1.42
N ASP A 413 -2.62 20.53 -0.77
CA ASP A 413 -1.37 20.15 -0.11
C ASP A 413 -1.67 19.20 1.07
N PRO A 414 -0.80 18.21 1.32
CA PRO A 414 -1.01 17.28 2.42
C PRO A 414 -0.72 17.91 3.78
N ILE A 415 -1.48 17.48 4.78
CA ILE A 415 -1.16 17.66 6.20
C ILE A 415 0.02 16.75 6.54
N LEU A 416 1.12 17.33 7.00
CA LEU A 416 2.32 16.63 7.44
C LEU A 416 2.22 16.30 8.93
N MET A 417 2.29 15.01 9.27
CA MET A 417 2.21 14.54 10.66
C MET A 417 2.98 13.23 10.82
N LYS A 418 3.90 13.15 11.78
CA LYS A 418 4.78 12.00 12.05
C LYS A 418 5.39 11.38 10.77
N GLY A 419 5.90 12.23 9.87
CA GLY A 419 6.48 11.81 8.61
C GLY A 419 5.49 11.22 7.58
N ARG A 420 4.19 11.47 7.73
CA ARG A 420 3.13 11.06 6.80
C ARG A 420 2.44 12.26 6.16
N LYS A 421 1.91 12.03 4.95
CA LYS A 421 1.21 13.04 4.14
C LYS A 421 -0.27 12.71 4.03
N LEU A 422 -1.11 13.42 4.79
CA LEU A 422 -2.54 13.19 4.91
C LEU A 422 -3.30 14.20 4.03
N GLY A 423 -3.99 13.70 3.00
CA GLY A 423 -4.89 14.49 2.16
C GLY A 423 -6.32 14.41 2.67
N VAL A 424 -7.01 15.55 2.76
CA VAL A 424 -8.39 15.63 3.24
C VAL A 424 -9.36 16.05 2.13
N MET A 425 -10.55 15.48 2.14
CA MET A 425 -11.69 15.91 1.33
C MET A 425 -13.01 15.73 2.10
N ILE A 426 -14.11 16.20 1.52
CA ILE A 426 -15.41 16.21 2.19
C ILE A 426 -16.47 15.51 1.34
N CYS A 427 -16.98 14.40 1.87
CA CYS A 427 -18.21 13.71 1.51
C CYS A 427 -18.36 13.36 0.02
N HIS A 428 -18.99 14.23 -0.77
CA HIS A 428 -19.24 13.95 -2.18
C HIS A 428 -18.01 14.19 -3.07
N ASP A 429 -16.98 14.88 -2.58
CA ASP A 429 -15.77 15.19 -3.34
C ASP A 429 -15.07 13.92 -3.86
N MET A 430 -15.06 12.83 -3.09
CA MET A 430 -14.46 11.55 -3.51
C MET A 430 -15.12 10.91 -4.76
N PHE A 431 -16.34 11.33 -5.13
CA PHE A 431 -17.04 10.87 -6.32
C PHE A 431 -16.62 11.60 -7.60
N PHE A 432 -15.93 12.73 -7.50
CA PHE A 432 -15.55 13.59 -8.63
C PHE A 432 -14.07 13.47 -8.89
N THR A 433 -13.70 12.64 -9.87
CA THR A 433 -12.35 12.12 -10.11
C THR A 433 -11.21 13.13 -10.00
N LEU A 434 -11.39 14.37 -10.47
CA LEU A 434 -10.31 15.35 -10.48
C LEU A 434 -9.94 15.86 -9.07
N VAL A 435 -10.86 15.85 -8.11
CA VAL A 435 -10.60 16.30 -6.75
C VAL A 435 -9.62 15.37 -6.00
N PRO A 436 -9.92 14.07 -5.77
CA PRO A 436 -8.97 13.17 -5.15
C PRO A 436 -7.70 12.98 -5.99
N HIS A 437 -7.79 13.06 -7.34
CA HIS A 437 -6.60 13.02 -8.20
C HIS A 437 -5.63 14.16 -7.89
N ASN A 438 -6.11 15.39 -7.67
CA ASN A 438 -5.24 16.52 -7.36
C ASN A 438 -4.66 16.44 -5.95
N ILE A 439 -5.44 15.96 -4.97
CA ILE A 439 -4.93 15.71 -3.60
C ILE A 439 -3.74 14.74 -3.64
N VAL A 440 -3.88 13.62 -4.37
CA VAL A 440 -2.79 12.63 -4.53
C VAL A 440 -1.62 13.22 -5.32
N LYS A 441 -1.88 14.01 -6.37
CA LYS A 441 -0.84 14.65 -7.19
C LYS A 441 0.02 15.64 -6.40
N HIS A 442 -0.54 16.27 -5.36
CA HIS A 442 0.20 17.11 -4.41
C HIS A 442 0.94 16.31 -3.32
N GLY A 443 0.93 14.97 -3.42
CA GLY A 443 1.76 14.08 -2.61
C GLY A 443 1.05 13.46 -1.41
N ALA A 444 -0.28 13.54 -1.31
CA ALA A 444 -1.01 12.82 -0.28
C ALA A 444 -0.88 11.29 -0.42
N GLU A 445 -0.51 10.62 0.66
CA GLU A 445 -0.34 9.16 0.74
C GLU A 445 -1.54 8.49 1.43
N ILE A 446 -2.18 9.23 2.34
CA ILE A 446 -3.34 8.81 3.12
C ILE A 446 -4.48 9.75 2.79
N LEU A 447 -5.62 9.22 2.36
CA LEU A 447 -6.82 10.02 2.10
C LEU A 447 -7.79 9.94 3.28
N ILE A 448 -8.36 11.08 3.64
CA ILE A 448 -9.35 11.19 4.71
C ILE A 448 -10.59 11.89 4.14
N ASP A 449 -11.73 11.23 4.23
CA ASP A 449 -13.02 11.80 3.87
C ASP A 449 -13.87 12.10 5.11
N LEU A 450 -14.32 13.35 5.23
CA LEU A 450 -15.28 13.78 6.23
C LEU A 450 -16.67 13.73 5.60
N THR A 451 -17.53 12.80 6.03
CA THR A 451 -18.87 12.61 5.45
C THR A 451 -19.96 13.08 6.43
N GLY A 452 -21.05 13.69 5.91
CA GLY A 452 -22.22 14.08 6.69
C GLY A 452 -22.84 12.95 7.51
N GLY A 453 -23.51 11.98 6.89
CA GLY A 453 -24.08 10.86 7.65
C GLY A 453 -25.16 10.05 6.95
N ASN A 454 -25.55 8.93 7.59
CA ASN A 454 -26.72 8.12 7.21
C ASN A 454 -26.72 7.69 5.73
N VAL A 455 -25.54 7.34 5.21
CA VAL A 455 -25.33 7.10 3.78
C VAL A 455 -25.66 5.67 3.37
N ASN A 456 -25.81 5.46 2.05
CA ASN A 456 -25.86 4.10 1.51
C ASN A 456 -24.49 3.41 1.67
N PHE A 457 -24.43 2.39 2.52
CA PHE A 457 -23.23 1.63 2.85
C PHE A 457 -22.46 1.15 1.61
N GLN A 458 -23.15 0.54 0.64
CA GLN A 458 -22.50 -0.05 -0.53
C GLN A 458 -21.92 1.02 -1.45
N LYS A 459 -22.63 2.13 -1.63
CA LYS A 459 -22.17 3.26 -2.44
C LYS A 459 -20.87 3.85 -1.89
N TRP A 460 -20.82 4.15 -0.59
CA TRP A 460 -19.61 4.70 0.04
C TRP A 460 -18.47 3.69 0.07
N LYS A 461 -18.75 2.45 0.48
CA LYS A 461 -17.77 1.36 0.49
C LYS A 461 -17.08 1.20 -0.86
N ASN A 462 -17.83 1.15 -1.96
CA ASN A 462 -17.26 0.93 -3.29
C ASN A 462 -16.30 2.05 -3.70
N ILE A 463 -16.60 3.31 -3.38
CA ILE A 463 -15.71 4.45 -3.66
C ILE A 463 -14.45 4.38 -2.79
N ILE A 464 -14.62 4.25 -1.47
CA ILE A 464 -13.51 4.27 -0.51
C ILE A 464 -12.53 3.12 -0.79
N LYS A 465 -13.06 1.90 -0.96
CA LYS A 465 -12.25 0.71 -1.32
C LYS A 465 -11.56 0.93 -2.67
N GLY A 466 -12.29 1.36 -3.70
CA GLY A 466 -11.73 1.61 -5.03
C GLY A 466 -10.61 2.66 -5.02
N ARG A 467 -10.78 3.76 -4.28
CA ARG A 467 -9.79 4.83 -4.15
C ARG A 467 -8.56 4.40 -3.37
N SER A 468 -8.72 3.57 -2.34
CA SER A 468 -7.56 2.99 -1.62
C SER A 468 -6.67 2.15 -2.55
N ILE A 469 -7.27 1.40 -3.49
CA ILE A 469 -6.54 0.63 -4.52
C ILE A 469 -5.92 1.56 -5.55
N GLU A 470 -6.68 2.53 -6.07
CA GLU A 470 -6.20 3.53 -7.02
C GLU A 470 -4.95 4.27 -6.51
N ASN A 471 -4.96 4.66 -5.23
CA ASN A 471 -3.85 5.35 -4.57
C ASN A 471 -2.74 4.41 -4.08
N ARG A 472 -2.98 3.08 -4.07
CA ARG A 472 -2.11 2.10 -3.40
C ARG A 472 -1.78 2.50 -1.96
N GLY A 473 -2.80 2.93 -1.22
CA GLY A 473 -2.60 3.49 0.11
C GLY A 473 -3.85 3.47 0.97
N ILE A 474 -3.77 4.22 2.07
CA ILE A 474 -4.81 4.22 3.11
C ILE A 474 -5.91 5.23 2.74
N PHE A 475 -7.15 4.82 2.96
CA PHE A 475 -8.32 5.69 2.87
C PHE A 475 -9.18 5.53 4.12
N LEU A 476 -9.33 6.61 4.87
CA LEU A 476 -10.18 6.72 6.05
C LEU A 476 -11.45 7.51 5.74
N CYS A 477 -12.56 7.15 6.37
CA CYS A 477 -13.78 7.93 6.33
C CYS A 477 -14.47 7.87 7.69
N THR A 478 -14.91 9.03 8.17
CA THR A 478 -15.80 9.13 9.34
C THR A 478 -17.07 9.90 8.99
N MET A 479 -18.15 9.61 9.71
CA MET A 479 -19.49 10.11 9.39
C MET A 479 -20.18 10.67 10.64
N GLY A 480 -20.98 11.70 10.48
CA GLY A 480 -21.95 12.13 11.49
C GLY A 480 -23.24 11.32 11.38
N HIS A 481 -24.22 11.63 12.21
CA HIS A 481 -25.52 10.96 12.23
C HIS A 481 -26.66 11.91 12.51
N TYR A 482 -27.62 11.95 11.60
CA TYR A 482 -28.89 12.65 11.74
C TYR A 482 -29.90 11.69 12.39
N PRO A 483 -30.39 11.96 13.63
CA PRO A 483 -31.27 11.04 14.36
C PRO A 483 -32.61 10.72 13.68
N LYS A 484 -33.08 11.63 12.82
CA LYS A 484 -34.34 11.46 12.08
C LYS A 484 -34.22 10.45 10.92
N GLU A 485 -33.00 10.12 10.51
CA GLU A 485 -32.74 9.24 9.38
C GLU A 485 -32.67 7.77 9.81
N LYS A 486 -33.33 6.90 9.03
CA LYS A 486 -33.38 5.44 9.32
C LYS A 486 -32.05 4.71 9.07
N GLN A 487 -31.24 5.24 8.17
CA GLN A 487 -29.97 4.63 7.78
C GLN A 487 -28.94 4.87 8.88
N LYS A 488 -28.05 3.91 9.15
CA LYS A 488 -26.97 4.09 10.13
C LYS A 488 -25.76 4.82 9.54
N SER A 489 -24.90 5.33 10.42
CA SER A 489 -23.61 5.94 10.07
C SER A 489 -22.46 4.97 10.35
N PHE A 490 -21.30 5.22 9.74
CA PHE A 490 -20.17 4.28 9.72
C PHE A 490 -18.83 5.01 9.83
N CYS A 491 -17.80 4.25 10.17
CA CYS A 491 -16.42 4.55 9.78
C CYS A 491 -15.97 3.51 8.76
N PHE A 492 -15.10 3.91 7.85
CA PHE A 492 -14.40 3.00 6.93
C PHE A 492 -12.91 3.25 7.00
N ALA A 493 -12.12 2.18 6.93
CA ALA A 493 -10.67 2.26 6.83
C ALA A 493 -10.18 1.13 5.91
N TYR A 494 -9.60 1.51 4.78
CA TYR A 494 -9.02 0.57 3.82
C TYR A 494 -7.57 0.90 3.54
N ASP A 495 -6.75 -0.11 3.26
CA ASP A 495 -5.40 0.01 2.72
C ASP A 495 -5.30 -0.86 1.48
N ASN A 496 -5.15 -0.22 0.31
CA ASN A 496 -5.04 -0.92 -0.98
C ASN A 496 -6.12 -2.01 -1.19
N GLY A 497 -7.37 -1.69 -0.83
CA GLY A 497 -8.53 -2.57 -0.99
C GLY A 497 -8.77 -3.55 0.15
N LYS A 498 -7.83 -3.68 1.10
CA LYS A 498 -7.99 -4.51 2.30
C LYS A 498 -8.56 -3.69 3.46
N VAL A 499 -9.30 -4.33 4.34
CA VAL A 499 -9.85 -3.69 5.53
C VAL A 499 -8.74 -3.46 6.55
N ILE A 500 -8.71 -2.26 7.11
CA ILE A 500 -7.98 -1.97 8.35
C ILE A 500 -8.95 -2.21 9.52
N PRO A 501 -8.68 -3.18 10.40
CA PRO A 501 -9.51 -3.41 11.57
C PRO A 501 -9.61 -2.16 12.46
N LEU A 502 -10.83 -1.83 12.87
CA LEU A 502 -11.11 -0.75 13.82
C LEU A 502 -11.24 -1.32 15.23
N HIS A 503 -10.95 -0.50 16.23
CA HIS A 503 -11.17 -0.85 17.63
C HIS A 503 -12.15 0.14 18.25
N LEU A 504 -13.35 -0.37 18.57
CA LEU A 504 -14.40 0.37 19.26
C LEU A 504 -14.09 0.35 20.76
N PHE A 505 -14.06 1.52 21.39
CA PHE A 505 -14.06 1.58 22.84
C PHE A 505 -15.49 1.47 23.36
N LYS A 506 -15.73 0.52 24.27
CA LYS A 506 -17.03 0.32 24.90
C LYS A 506 -16.87 -0.33 26.26
N ASP A 507 -17.53 0.20 27.28
CA ASP A 507 -17.55 -0.34 28.66
C ASP A 507 -16.12 -0.58 29.21
N GLY A 508 -15.20 0.35 28.91
CA GLY A 508 -13.80 0.27 29.36
C GLY A 508 -12.91 -0.69 28.56
N LYS A 509 -13.44 -1.41 27.56
CA LYS A 509 -12.74 -2.42 26.76
C LYS A 509 -12.67 -2.04 25.28
N MET A 510 -11.68 -2.60 24.59
CA MET A 510 -11.50 -2.47 23.14
C MET A 510 -12.11 -3.67 22.41
N GLN A 511 -13.06 -3.40 21.51
CA GLN A 511 -13.70 -4.40 20.66
C GLN A 511 -13.23 -4.24 19.21
N ARG A 512 -12.60 -5.28 18.66
CA ARG A 512 -12.20 -5.32 17.25
C ARG A 512 -13.43 -5.38 16.32
N VAL A 513 -13.39 -4.62 15.23
CA VAL A 513 -14.38 -4.58 14.16
C VAL A 513 -13.67 -4.55 12.80
N ASP A 514 -13.75 -5.65 12.06
CA ASP A 514 -13.25 -5.79 10.67
C ASP A 514 -14.39 -5.96 9.65
N ASN A 515 -15.63 -6.11 10.11
CA ASN A 515 -16.82 -5.93 9.30
C ASN A 515 -17.55 -4.65 9.72
N PHE A 516 -17.46 -3.60 8.92
CA PHE A 516 -18.08 -2.29 9.21
C PHE A 516 -19.61 -2.36 9.39
N ARG A 517 -20.28 -3.44 8.94
CA ARG A 517 -21.71 -3.66 9.24
C ARG A 517 -21.97 -3.98 10.71
N ASN A 518 -20.97 -4.39 11.47
CA ASN A 518 -21.09 -4.69 12.89
C ASN A 518 -20.86 -3.46 13.78
N LEU A 519 -20.54 -2.30 13.20
CA LEU A 519 -20.49 -1.05 13.95
C LEU A 519 -21.84 -0.72 14.61
N PRO A 520 -21.83 -0.03 15.77
CA PRO A 520 -23.03 0.29 16.53
C PRO A 520 -24.10 0.97 15.68
N LYS A 521 -25.37 0.65 15.96
CA LYS A 521 -26.51 1.27 15.26
C LYS A 521 -26.77 2.71 15.72
N LYS A 522 -26.51 3.01 16.99
CA LYS A 522 -26.80 4.30 17.63
C LYS A 522 -25.50 5.01 17.98
N PRO A 523 -25.25 6.20 17.40
CA PRO A 523 -24.20 7.12 17.83
C PRO A 523 -24.54 7.84 19.15
N PRO A 524 -23.56 8.44 19.84
CA PRO A 524 -22.15 8.52 19.45
C PRO A 524 -21.39 7.19 19.61
N PHE A 525 -20.35 7.00 18.80
CA PHE A 525 -19.32 5.98 19.04
C PHE A 525 -17.99 6.38 18.41
N PHE A 526 -16.90 5.78 18.88
CA PHE A 526 -15.54 6.15 18.47
C PHE A 526 -14.71 4.92 18.11
N CYS A 527 -13.96 5.01 17.01
CA CYS A 527 -13.15 3.91 16.50
C CYS A 527 -11.68 4.32 16.41
N VAL A 528 -10.78 3.45 16.85
CA VAL A 528 -9.33 3.65 16.76
C VAL A 528 -8.64 2.70 15.84
N LEU A 529 -7.63 3.24 15.16
CA LEU A 529 -6.69 2.51 14.32
C LEU A 529 -5.29 3.14 14.40
N SER A 530 -4.30 2.32 14.05
CA SER A 530 -2.90 2.74 13.89
C SER A 530 -2.61 3.01 12.42
N ILE A 531 -1.80 4.03 12.14
CA ILE A 531 -1.23 4.28 10.82
C ILE A 531 0.31 4.25 10.94
N PRO A 532 1.00 3.32 10.28
CA PRO A 532 0.43 2.27 9.44
C PRO A 532 -0.30 1.20 10.29
N PRO A 533 -1.21 0.42 9.70
CA PRO A 533 -1.98 -0.56 10.46
C PRO A 533 -1.14 -1.78 10.83
N ASP A 534 -1.47 -2.36 11.99
CA ASP A 534 -0.84 -3.56 12.55
C ASP A 534 -1.20 -4.83 11.76
N GLU A 535 -2.40 -4.85 11.17
CA GLU A 535 -2.96 -5.96 10.41
C GLU A 535 -3.83 -5.43 9.26
N LEU A 536 -3.97 -6.24 8.21
CA LEU A 536 -4.92 -6.02 7.12
C LEU A 536 -5.75 -7.29 6.91
N VAL A 537 -7.05 -7.11 6.69
CA VAL A 537 -8.00 -8.21 6.50
C VAL A 537 -8.53 -8.19 5.08
N GLU A 538 -8.49 -9.34 4.39
CA GLU A 538 -9.17 -9.50 3.11
C GLU A 538 -10.67 -9.48 3.33
N GLU A 539 -11.37 -8.74 2.47
CA GLU A 539 -12.82 -8.69 2.53
C GLU A 539 -13.40 -9.54 1.40
N ASP A 540 -14.03 -10.66 1.79
CA ASP A 540 -14.76 -11.52 0.85
C ASP A 540 -15.92 -10.75 0.23
N GLU A 541 -15.77 -10.42 -1.05
CA GLU A 541 -16.75 -9.66 -1.78
C GLU A 541 -17.56 -10.58 -2.70
N GLU A 542 -18.77 -10.90 -2.26
CA GLU A 542 -19.72 -11.66 -3.08
C GLU A 542 -20.15 -10.85 -4.32
N PHE A 543 -20.03 -11.49 -5.49
CA PHE A 543 -20.57 -10.96 -6.74
C PHE A 543 -22.10 -11.13 -6.75
N ARG A 544 -22.82 -10.05 -6.44
CA ARG A 544 -24.29 -10.02 -6.50
C ARG A 544 -24.75 -9.53 -7.86
N TYR A 545 -25.17 -10.46 -8.70
CA TYR A 545 -25.72 -10.18 -10.01
C TYR A 545 -27.14 -9.62 -9.90
N THR A 546 -27.50 -8.70 -10.79
CA THR A 546 -28.89 -8.25 -10.93
C THR A 546 -29.73 -9.38 -11.54
N ASP A 547 -30.95 -9.53 -11.06
CA ASP A 547 -31.97 -10.44 -11.59
C ASP A 547 -32.65 -9.88 -12.85
N LYS A 548 -32.60 -8.56 -13.02
CA LYS A 548 -33.12 -7.84 -14.19
C LYS A 548 -32.49 -8.28 -15.51
N ASP A 549 -33.34 -8.44 -16.51
CA ASP A 549 -32.98 -8.73 -17.90
C ASP A 549 -33.32 -7.53 -18.77
N TYR A 550 -32.35 -7.03 -19.53
CA TYR A 550 -32.52 -5.83 -20.35
C TYR A 550 -32.14 -6.12 -21.80
N THR A 551 -32.67 -5.33 -22.73
CA THR A 551 -32.40 -5.50 -24.15
C THR A 551 -32.03 -4.20 -24.88
N ASP A 552 -31.97 -3.08 -24.17
CA ASP A 552 -31.64 -1.76 -24.77
C ASP A 552 -30.25 -1.75 -25.41
N ILE A 553 -29.26 -2.34 -24.72
CA ILE A 553 -27.90 -2.55 -25.23
C ILE A 553 -27.50 -3.99 -24.95
N THR A 554 -27.20 -4.74 -26.01
CA THR A 554 -26.79 -6.15 -25.91
C THR A 554 -25.28 -6.32 -26.16
N VAL A 555 -24.63 -7.14 -25.33
CA VAL A 555 -23.19 -7.43 -25.42
C VAL A 555 -22.96 -8.94 -25.52
N SER A 556 -22.25 -9.37 -26.55
CA SER A 556 -21.72 -10.74 -26.71
C SER A 556 -20.20 -10.70 -26.56
N LEU A 557 -19.66 -11.54 -25.67
CA LEU A 557 -18.22 -11.65 -25.41
C LEU A 557 -17.76 -13.09 -25.62
N ASP A 558 -16.96 -13.33 -26.65
CA ASP A 558 -16.40 -14.65 -27.01
C ASP A 558 -17.45 -15.76 -27.29
N THR A 559 -18.71 -15.41 -27.55
CA THR A 559 -19.79 -16.40 -27.85
C THR A 559 -20.22 -16.41 -29.31
N GLY A 560 -19.83 -15.41 -30.09
CA GLY A 560 -20.25 -15.28 -31.49
C GLY A 560 -21.73 -14.90 -31.69
N LYS A 561 -22.51 -14.77 -30.62
CA LYS A 561 -23.95 -14.46 -30.66
C LYS A 561 -24.21 -13.06 -31.22
N LYS A 562 -25.38 -12.85 -31.83
CA LYS A 562 -25.80 -11.55 -32.36
C LYS A 562 -26.09 -10.61 -31.19
N ALA A 563 -25.46 -9.43 -31.20
CA ALA A 563 -25.56 -8.40 -30.20
C ALA A 563 -25.20 -7.04 -30.82
N ASP A 564 -25.53 -5.92 -30.17
CA ASP A 564 -25.09 -4.59 -30.58
C ASP A 564 -23.56 -4.46 -30.47
N ILE A 565 -23.00 -4.97 -29.38
CA ILE A 565 -21.55 -5.06 -29.15
C ILE A 565 -21.14 -6.53 -29.17
N LYS A 566 -20.54 -6.97 -30.27
CA LYS A 566 -20.04 -8.35 -30.43
C LYS A 566 -18.52 -8.36 -30.44
N ILE A 567 -17.91 -8.69 -29.30
CA ILE A 567 -16.46 -8.80 -29.14
C ILE A 567 -16.06 -10.27 -29.21
N VAL A 568 -15.09 -10.59 -30.06
CA VAL A 568 -14.49 -11.92 -30.18
C VAL A 568 -12.98 -11.83 -30.01
N ARG A 569 -12.42 -12.77 -29.27
CA ARG A 569 -10.98 -12.96 -29.11
C ARG A 569 -10.43 -13.79 -30.27
N ASP A 570 -9.31 -13.35 -30.81
CA ASP A 570 -8.52 -14.05 -31.82
C ASP A 570 -7.06 -13.95 -31.36
N ASP A 571 -6.49 -15.08 -30.91
CA ASP A 571 -5.22 -15.14 -30.17
C ASP A 571 -5.15 -14.17 -28.97
N SER A 572 -4.26 -13.16 -29.05
CA SER A 572 -4.09 -12.11 -28.03
C SER A 572 -4.90 -10.85 -28.30
N ASP A 573 -5.53 -10.77 -29.47
CA ASP A 573 -6.25 -9.59 -29.94
C ASP A 573 -7.76 -9.74 -29.78
N PHE A 574 -8.44 -8.61 -29.66
CA PHE A 574 -9.88 -8.52 -29.49
C PHE A 574 -10.47 -7.75 -30.67
N TYR A 575 -11.56 -8.29 -31.23
CA TYR A 575 -12.19 -7.76 -32.42
C TYR A 575 -13.66 -7.48 -32.17
N LEU A 576 -14.10 -6.26 -32.51
CA LEU A 576 -15.50 -5.93 -32.61
C LEU A 576 -16.00 -6.34 -34.00
N ASN A 577 -17.06 -7.14 -34.05
CA ASN A 577 -17.77 -7.43 -35.30
C ASN A 577 -18.89 -6.41 -35.50
N LEU A 578 -18.73 -5.53 -36.49
CA LEU A 578 -19.70 -4.50 -36.84
C LEU A 578 -20.07 -4.62 -38.31
N ASN A 579 -21.33 -4.95 -38.62
CA ASN A 579 -21.85 -5.08 -40.00
C ASN A 579 -20.98 -5.97 -40.92
N GLY A 580 -20.51 -7.11 -40.40
CA GLY A 580 -19.65 -8.05 -41.13
C GLY A 580 -18.17 -7.68 -41.20
N ARG A 581 -17.77 -6.51 -40.68
CA ARG A 581 -16.36 -6.10 -40.57
C ARG A 581 -15.79 -6.40 -39.18
N LYS A 582 -14.55 -6.89 -39.13
CA LYS A 582 -13.77 -7.07 -37.89
C LYS A 582 -12.92 -5.82 -37.63
N ILE A 583 -13.15 -5.13 -36.51
CA ILE A 583 -12.36 -3.98 -36.07
C ILE A 583 -11.49 -4.42 -34.89
N ASN A 584 -10.16 -4.30 -35.02
CA ASN A 584 -9.22 -4.65 -33.95
C ASN A 584 -9.26 -3.59 -32.83
N LEU A 585 -9.79 -3.96 -31.67
CA LEU A 585 -9.95 -3.08 -30.50
C LEU A 585 -8.63 -2.81 -29.77
N ASN A 586 -7.61 -3.65 -29.96
CA ASN A 586 -6.29 -3.41 -29.42
C ASN A 586 -5.62 -2.18 -30.08
N LYS A 587 -5.94 -1.94 -31.36
CA LYS A 587 -5.39 -0.84 -32.16
C LYS A 587 -6.32 0.38 -32.24
N ASN A 588 -7.62 0.21 -32.01
CA ASN A 588 -8.62 1.26 -32.11
C ASN A 588 -9.20 1.60 -30.73
N LYS A 589 -8.86 2.78 -30.22
CA LYS A 589 -9.30 3.23 -28.88
C LYS A 589 -10.77 3.62 -28.82
N TRP A 590 -11.37 4.00 -29.94
CA TRP A 590 -12.76 4.48 -30.03
C TRP A 590 -13.44 3.86 -31.24
N VAL A 591 -14.65 3.36 -31.03
CA VAL A 591 -15.55 2.94 -32.11
C VAL A 591 -16.97 3.38 -31.79
N LYS A 592 -17.61 4.07 -32.73
CA LYS A 592 -19.02 4.45 -32.63
C LYS A 592 -19.93 3.39 -33.27
N ILE A 593 -20.90 2.90 -32.51
CA ILE A 593 -21.86 1.86 -32.88
C ILE A 593 -23.27 2.43 -32.71
N LYS A 594 -23.86 2.96 -33.79
CA LYS A 594 -25.11 3.74 -33.72
C LYS A 594 -24.96 4.89 -32.70
N ASN A 595 -25.69 4.82 -31.58
CA ASN A 595 -25.67 5.81 -30.50
C ASN A 595 -24.69 5.45 -29.36
N ILE A 596 -23.98 4.31 -29.47
CA ILE A 596 -23.05 3.81 -28.45
C ILE A 596 -21.62 4.17 -28.84
N GLY A 597 -20.88 4.70 -27.88
CA GLY A 597 -19.45 4.94 -27.95
C GLY A 597 -18.69 3.87 -27.19
N LEU A 598 -17.92 3.03 -27.88
CA LEU A 598 -17.08 2.01 -27.28
C LEU A 598 -15.64 2.51 -27.18
N LEU A 599 -15.16 2.77 -25.95
CA LEU A 599 -13.75 3.00 -25.68
C LEU A 599 -13.05 1.68 -25.36
N SER A 600 -11.81 1.50 -25.82
CA SER A 600 -11.05 0.28 -25.56
C SER A 600 -9.66 0.56 -25.01
N PHE A 601 -9.32 -0.10 -23.88
CA PHE A 601 -8.04 0.08 -23.20
C PHE A 601 -7.48 -1.26 -22.68
N PRO A 602 -6.15 -1.42 -22.67
CA PRO A 602 -5.51 -2.46 -21.89
C PRO A 602 -5.88 -2.38 -20.40
N LEU A 603 -6.03 -3.53 -19.74
CA LEU A 603 -6.49 -3.60 -18.36
C LEU A 603 -5.54 -2.92 -17.38
N GLU A 604 -4.23 -2.81 -17.67
CA GLU A 604 -3.31 -2.03 -16.82
C GLU A 604 -3.67 -0.54 -16.73
N LYS A 605 -4.44 -0.01 -17.70
CA LYS A 605 -4.87 1.38 -17.71
C LYS A 605 -6.03 1.68 -16.77
N ILE A 606 -6.69 0.66 -16.18
CA ILE A 606 -7.81 0.85 -15.25
C ILE A 606 -7.41 1.63 -13.98
N MET A 607 -6.13 1.62 -13.63
CA MET A 607 -5.55 2.38 -12.51
C MET A 607 -5.52 3.89 -12.75
N ASN A 608 -5.62 4.35 -13.99
CA ASN A 608 -5.55 5.78 -14.29
C ASN A 608 -6.92 6.45 -14.07
N PRO A 609 -7.10 7.30 -13.03
CA PRO A 609 -8.38 7.97 -12.76
C PRO A 609 -8.87 8.83 -13.91
N THR A 610 -7.98 9.58 -14.56
CA THR A 610 -8.37 10.65 -15.48
C THR A 610 -8.52 10.20 -16.93
N LEU A 611 -8.19 8.94 -17.24
CA LEU A 611 -8.13 8.43 -18.60
C LEU A 611 -9.44 8.59 -19.37
N ILE A 612 -10.55 8.13 -18.79
CA ILE A 612 -11.85 8.11 -19.46
C ILE A 612 -12.33 9.55 -19.71
N LEU A 613 -12.26 10.41 -18.69
CA LEU A 613 -12.63 11.82 -18.82
C LEU A 613 -11.79 12.51 -19.91
N ARG A 614 -10.47 12.32 -19.89
CA ARG A 614 -9.55 12.93 -20.87
C ARG A 614 -9.88 12.49 -22.30
N GLU A 615 -10.11 11.20 -22.52
CA GLU A 615 -10.40 10.68 -23.85
C GLU A 615 -11.76 11.14 -24.37
N ILE A 616 -12.79 11.16 -23.52
CA ILE A 616 -14.12 11.64 -23.92
C ILE A 616 -14.11 13.15 -24.22
N LEU A 617 -13.37 13.95 -23.45
CA LEU A 617 -13.21 15.38 -23.74
C LEU A 617 -12.47 15.59 -25.06
N LYS A 618 -11.41 14.81 -25.31
CA LYS A 618 -10.67 14.85 -26.58
C LYS A 618 -11.59 14.55 -27.77
N LEU A 619 -12.32 13.43 -27.71
CA LEU A 619 -13.27 13.02 -28.76
C LEU A 619 -14.32 14.11 -29.01
N LYS A 620 -14.87 14.70 -27.94
CA LYS A 620 -15.85 15.78 -28.06
C LYS A 620 -15.28 17.00 -28.81
N ASN A 621 -14.00 17.36 -28.56
CA ASN A 621 -13.34 18.45 -29.27
C ASN A 621 -13.06 18.11 -30.75
N GLU A 622 -12.90 16.83 -31.07
CA GLU A 622 -12.79 16.32 -32.45
C GLU A 622 -14.15 16.18 -33.16
N GLY A 623 -15.25 16.56 -32.50
CA GLY A 623 -16.62 16.42 -33.04
C GLY A 623 -17.23 15.02 -32.86
N GLU A 624 -16.49 14.09 -32.26
CA GLU A 624 -16.93 12.73 -31.99
C GLU A 624 -17.74 12.66 -30.68
N LYS A 625 -18.99 12.19 -30.77
CA LYS A 625 -19.88 12.00 -29.61
C LYS A 625 -20.81 10.80 -29.76
N ALA A 626 -21.17 10.22 -28.63
CA ALA A 626 -22.19 9.19 -28.48
C ALA A 626 -23.20 9.59 -27.39
N GLU A 627 -24.36 8.93 -27.38
CA GLU A 627 -25.38 9.09 -26.33
C GLU A 627 -25.07 8.18 -25.13
N HIS A 628 -24.50 7.00 -25.39
CA HIS A 628 -24.19 6.00 -24.36
C HIS A 628 -22.73 5.56 -24.48
N TYR A 629 -21.99 5.60 -23.38
CA TYR A 629 -20.57 5.27 -23.34
C TYR A 629 -20.33 3.96 -22.60
N ILE A 630 -19.56 3.08 -23.24
CA ILE A 630 -19.11 1.81 -22.68
C ILE A 630 -17.59 1.75 -22.83
N VAL A 631 -16.90 1.33 -21.76
CA VAL A 631 -15.46 1.13 -21.75
C VAL A 631 -15.16 -0.35 -21.66
N PHE A 632 -14.37 -0.85 -22.60
CA PHE A 632 -13.88 -2.21 -22.68
C PHE A 632 -12.42 -2.29 -22.24
N TYR A 633 -12.18 -2.95 -21.11
CA TYR A 633 -10.84 -3.29 -20.63
C TYR A 633 -10.48 -4.73 -20.99
N TYR A 634 -9.28 -4.92 -21.54
CA TYR A 634 -8.83 -6.23 -22.02
C TYR A 634 -7.39 -6.58 -21.60
N GLY A 635 -7.04 -7.87 -21.67
CA GLY A 635 -5.67 -8.34 -21.44
C GLY A 635 -5.37 -8.72 -19.99
N LYS A 636 -4.08 -8.78 -19.66
CA LYS A 636 -3.58 -9.21 -18.33
C LYS A 636 -3.39 -8.00 -17.41
N SER A 637 -3.49 -8.23 -16.11
CA SER A 637 -3.18 -7.24 -15.09
C SER A 637 -2.46 -7.89 -13.92
N GLN A 638 -1.63 -7.11 -13.22
CA GLN A 638 -1.01 -7.51 -11.95
C GLN A 638 -1.97 -7.39 -10.77
N LEU A 639 -3.14 -6.77 -10.97
CA LEU A 639 -4.17 -6.61 -9.95
C LEU A 639 -4.88 -7.95 -9.70
N THR A 640 -5.30 -8.15 -8.45
CA THR A 640 -6.18 -9.27 -8.09
C THR A 640 -7.56 -9.11 -8.74
N LYS A 641 -8.33 -10.20 -8.85
CA LYS A 641 -9.72 -10.16 -9.34
C LYS A 641 -10.60 -9.19 -8.53
N SER A 642 -10.41 -9.16 -7.21
CA SER A 642 -11.09 -8.21 -6.31
C SER A 642 -10.69 -6.75 -6.59
N GLY A 643 -9.40 -6.51 -6.84
CA GLY A 643 -8.88 -5.19 -7.22
C GLY A 643 -9.46 -4.68 -8.54
N ILE A 644 -9.48 -5.53 -9.56
CA ILE A 644 -10.08 -5.23 -10.87
C ILE A 644 -11.57 -4.92 -10.72
N PHE A 645 -12.30 -5.72 -9.95
CA PHE A 645 -13.72 -5.50 -9.70
C PHE A 645 -13.99 -4.17 -8.98
N SER A 646 -13.22 -3.88 -7.93
CA SER A 646 -13.33 -2.63 -7.16
C SER A 646 -13.06 -1.40 -8.03
N LEU A 647 -12.02 -1.44 -8.88
CA LEU A 647 -11.73 -0.35 -9.81
C LEU A 647 -12.78 -0.23 -10.92
N ALA A 648 -13.29 -1.34 -11.46
CA ALA A 648 -14.37 -1.31 -12.44
C ALA A 648 -15.62 -0.61 -11.87
N LYS A 649 -15.99 -0.90 -10.62
CA LYS A 649 -17.06 -0.20 -9.91
C LYS A 649 -16.77 1.30 -9.78
N LEU A 650 -15.56 1.66 -9.34
CA LEU A 650 -15.14 3.06 -9.19
C LEU A 650 -15.27 3.83 -10.52
N ARG A 651 -14.74 3.27 -11.62
CA ARG A 651 -14.81 3.86 -12.96
C ARG A 651 -16.24 4.05 -13.45
N ALA A 652 -17.12 3.08 -13.20
CA ALA A 652 -18.54 3.19 -13.55
C ALA A 652 -19.27 4.28 -12.74
N ILE A 653 -18.96 4.41 -11.44
CA ILE A 653 -19.61 5.37 -10.55
C ILE A 653 -19.21 6.82 -10.89
N GLU A 654 -17.93 7.07 -11.12
CA GLU A 654 -17.42 8.42 -11.33
C GLU A 654 -17.72 8.95 -12.74
N ASN A 655 -17.75 8.06 -13.75
CA ASN A 655 -17.91 8.46 -15.16
C ASN A 655 -19.33 8.25 -15.71
N ARG A 656 -20.25 7.59 -15.00
CA ARG A 656 -21.61 7.25 -15.52
C ARG A 656 -21.55 6.53 -16.88
N ILE A 657 -20.88 5.38 -16.88
CA ILE A 657 -20.62 4.55 -18.06
C ILE A 657 -20.85 3.06 -17.77
N GLY A 658 -20.91 2.27 -18.84
CA GLY A 658 -20.85 0.82 -18.78
C GLY A 658 -19.40 0.36 -18.78
N ILE A 659 -19.08 -0.67 -18.02
CA ILE A 659 -17.75 -1.27 -17.99
C ILE A 659 -17.86 -2.72 -18.42
N ILE A 660 -17.02 -3.10 -19.39
CA ILE A 660 -16.77 -4.48 -19.78
C ILE A 660 -15.32 -4.79 -19.40
N VAL A 661 -15.08 -5.89 -18.69
CA VAL A 661 -13.72 -6.42 -18.49
C VAL A 661 -13.67 -7.85 -19.01
N LEU A 662 -12.72 -8.11 -19.91
CA LEU A 662 -12.46 -9.44 -20.45
C LEU A 662 -10.97 -9.77 -20.34
N SER A 663 -10.64 -10.75 -19.50
CA SER A 663 -9.31 -11.32 -19.39
C SER A 663 -9.39 -12.85 -19.50
N LYS A 664 -8.32 -13.58 -19.12
CA LYS A 664 -8.33 -15.04 -19.11
C LYS A 664 -9.35 -15.59 -18.10
N ASP A 665 -9.43 -14.97 -16.92
CA ASP A 665 -10.18 -15.51 -15.76
C ASP A 665 -11.32 -14.56 -15.30
N ILE A 666 -11.53 -13.46 -16.02
CA ILE A 666 -12.52 -12.44 -15.69
C ILE A 666 -13.36 -12.14 -16.92
N LYS A 667 -14.67 -12.25 -16.75
CA LYS A 667 -15.69 -11.80 -17.70
C LYS A 667 -16.73 -11.02 -16.90
N LEU A 668 -16.69 -9.70 -17.03
CA LEU A 668 -17.42 -8.76 -16.17
C LEU A 668 -18.15 -7.74 -17.04
N VAL A 669 -19.42 -7.51 -16.74
CA VAL A 669 -20.20 -6.40 -17.31
C VAL A 669 -20.98 -5.71 -16.20
N LEU A 670 -20.77 -4.41 -16.01
CA LEU A 670 -21.44 -3.65 -14.96
C LEU A 670 -21.71 -2.19 -15.37
N LYS A 671 -22.63 -1.55 -14.64
CA LYS A 671 -22.87 -0.10 -14.72
C LYS A 671 -23.41 0.43 -13.38
N THR A 672 -23.80 1.71 -13.33
CA THR A 672 -24.55 2.26 -12.19
C THR A 672 -26.05 2.49 -12.46
N THR A 673 -26.83 2.51 -11.38
CA THR A 673 -28.19 3.07 -11.36
C THR A 673 -28.17 4.59 -11.20
N LYS A 674 -29.33 5.25 -11.32
CA LYS A 674 -29.46 6.70 -11.03
C LYS A 674 -28.90 7.12 -9.67
N TYR A 675 -29.01 6.25 -8.66
CA TYR A 675 -28.48 6.47 -7.30
C TYR A 675 -27.02 6.05 -7.10
N LYS A 676 -26.27 5.76 -8.17
CA LYS A 676 -24.87 5.30 -8.13
C LYS A 676 -24.67 3.94 -7.45
N ASN A 677 -25.72 3.11 -7.34
CA ASN A 677 -25.57 1.71 -6.94
C ASN A 677 -25.06 0.89 -8.13
N ILE A 678 -24.21 -0.10 -7.87
CA ILE A 678 -23.67 -0.99 -8.91
C ILE A 678 -24.73 -1.99 -9.37
N GLN A 679 -24.89 -2.13 -10.68
CA GLN A 679 -25.58 -3.26 -11.32
C GLN A 679 -24.53 -4.12 -12.01
N LEU A 680 -24.40 -5.36 -11.56
CA LEU A 680 -23.55 -6.38 -12.15
C LEU A 680 -24.42 -7.33 -12.97
N PHE A 681 -24.13 -7.49 -14.26
CA PHE A 681 -24.98 -8.26 -15.17
C PHE A 681 -24.48 -9.69 -15.34
N GLN A 682 -25.42 -10.63 -15.36
CA GLN A 682 -25.15 -12.03 -15.64
C GLN A 682 -25.30 -12.31 -17.14
N GLU A 683 -24.46 -13.18 -17.67
CA GLU A 683 -24.61 -13.67 -19.04
C GLU A 683 -25.80 -14.64 -19.13
N ARG A 684 -26.72 -14.38 -20.05
CA ARG A 684 -27.87 -15.25 -20.34
C ARG A 684 -27.84 -15.66 -21.80
N LYS A 685 -27.78 -16.97 -22.07
CA LYS A 685 -27.71 -17.53 -23.44
C LYS A 685 -26.59 -16.91 -24.30
N GLY A 686 -25.48 -16.50 -23.66
CA GLY A 686 -24.31 -15.91 -24.32
C GLY A 686 -24.37 -14.40 -24.55
N ILE A 687 -25.33 -13.70 -23.93
CA ILE A 687 -25.58 -12.26 -24.05
C ILE A 687 -25.67 -11.60 -22.67
N PHE A 688 -25.11 -10.41 -22.53
CA PHE A 688 -25.40 -9.49 -21.43
C PHE A 688 -26.35 -8.40 -21.92
N GLY A 689 -27.36 -8.10 -21.12
CA GLY A 689 -28.35 -7.07 -21.38
C GLY A 689 -28.19 -5.89 -20.42
N LEU A 690 -28.06 -4.68 -20.95
CA LEU A 690 -27.98 -3.44 -20.17
C LEU A 690 -29.14 -2.53 -20.53
N ASN A 691 -29.64 -1.78 -19.54
CA ASN A 691 -30.47 -0.62 -19.83
C ASN A 691 -29.61 0.60 -20.14
N LYS A 692 -30.16 1.54 -20.90
CA LYS A 692 -29.42 2.72 -21.38
C LYS A 692 -29.23 3.85 -20.36
N GLU A 693 -29.92 3.79 -19.22
CA GLU A 693 -29.87 4.85 -18.21
C GLU A 693 -28.49 4.97 -17.55
N CYS A 694 -28.07 6.21 -17.26
CA CYS A 694 -26.81 6.52 -16.57
C CYS A 694 -25.56 6.05 -17.31
N LEU A 695 -25.62 6.08 -18.64
CA LEU A 695 -24.51 5.77 -19.56
C LEU A 695 -24.05 7.01 -20.34
N ASP A 696 -24.50 8.20 -19.96
CA ASP A 696 -24.32 9.46 -20.70
C ASP A 696 -22.88 10.03 -20.61
N GLY A 697 -21.98 9.33 -19.91
CA GLY A 697 -20.57 9.67 -19.79
C GLY A 697 -20.27 10.73 -18.73
N PRO A 698 -18.99 11.11 -18.56
CA PRO A 698 -18.53 11.91 -17.43
C PRO A 698 -19.05 13.35 -17.47
N MET A 699 -19.58 13.82 -18.61
CA MET A 699 -20.24 15.13 -18.70
C MET A 699 -21.63 15.16 -18.06
N SER A 700 -22.21 14.01 -17.74
CA SER A 700 -23.53 13.91 -17.08
C SER A 700 -23.47 14.12 -15.57
N ILE A 701 -22.27 14.27 -14.99
CA ILE A 701 -22.11 14.46 -13.54
C ILE A 701 -22.39 15.91 -13.11
N PHE A 702 -22.43 16.85 -14.06
CA PHE A 702 -22.72 18.26 -13.76
C PHE A 702 -24.20 18.45 -13.50
N THR A 703 -24.52 19.27 -12.50
CA THR A 703 -25.87 19.54 -12.03
C THR A 703 -26.28 20.98 -12.29
N HIS A 704 -27.54 21.33 -12.04
CA HIS A 704 -27.97 22.73 -12.08
C HIS A 704 -27.66 23.46 -10.76
N ARG A 705 -27.84 22.80 -9.62
CA ARG A 705 -27.66 23.39 -8.29
C ARG A 705 -26.39 22.89 -7.60
N PRO A 706 -25.69 23.74 -6.83
CA PRO A 706 -24.53 23.36 -6.03
C PRO A 706 -24.78 22.20 -5.05
N ILE A 707 -25.94 22.15 -4.40
CA ILE A 707 -26.27 21.11 -3.41
C ILE A 707 -26.37 19.70 -4.01
N ASP A 708 -26.65 19.60 -5.31
CA ASP A 708 -26.85 18.32 -6.00
C ASP A 708 -25.53 17.71 -6.54
N GLY A 709 -24.42 18.47 -6.55
CA GLY A 709 -23.15 18.02 -7.15
C GLY A 709 -22.22 19.17 -7.54
N ILE A 710 -21.64 19.12 -8.75
CA ILE A 710 -20.86 20.23 -9.33
C ILE A 710 -21.75 20.94 -10.35
N PRO A 711 -22.11 22.22 -10.14
CA PRO A 711 -23.03 22.91 -11.03
C PRO A 711 -22.36 23.27 -12.37
N VAL A 712 -23.13 23.30 -13.46
CA VAL A 712 -22.63 23.65 -14.80
C VAL A 712 -21.88 24.98 -14.82
N LYS A 713 -22.27 25.96 -13.99
CA LYS A 713 -21.63 27.28 -13.91
C LYS A 713 -20.15 27.25 -13.50
N VAL A 714 -19.70 26.21 -12.79
CA VAL A 714 -18.28 26.04 -12.37
C VAL A 714 -17.58 24.90 -13.11
N LYS A 715 -18.21 24.35 -14.16
CA LYS A 715 -17.70 23.21 -14.91
C LYS A 715 -16.28 23.44 -15.43
N GLU A 716 -16.01 24.59 -16.05
CA GLU A 716 -14.68 24.86 -16.62
C GLU A 716 -13.61 24.89 -15.53
N LYS A 717 -13.88 25.53 -14.38
CA LYS A 717 -12.99 25.51 -13.20
C LYS A 717 -12.72 24.10 -12.67
N TYR A 718 -13.71 23.20 -12.72
CA TYR A 718 -13.49 21.79 -12.37
C TYR A 718 -12.62 21.09 -13.43
N LEU A 719 -12.88 21.30 -14.72
CA LEU A 719 -12.11 20.68 -15.79
C LEU A 719 -10.66 21.18 -15.86
N GLU A 720 -10.37 22.39 -15.40
CA GLU A 720 -9.01 22.93 -15.23
C GLU A 720 -8.15 22.16 -14.21
N LEU A 721 -8.76 21.31 -13.38
CA LEU A 721 -8.07 20.40 -12.48
C LEU A 721 -7.46 19.18 -13.19
N LEU A 722 -7.84 18.90 -14.44
CA LEU A 722 -7.27 17.81 -15.24
C LEU A 722 -5.82 18.10 -15.66
#